data_AF-A0A239MM38-F1
#
_entry.id   AF-A0A239MM38-F1
#
_cell.length_a   1.000
_cell.length_b   1.000
_cell.length_c   1.000
_cell.angle_alpha   90.00
_cell.angle_beta   90.00
_cell.angle_gamma   90.00
#
_symmetry.space_group_name_H-M   'P 1'
#
loop_
_entity.id
_entity.type
_entity.pdbx_description
1 polymer ?
#
loop_
_entity_poly.entity_id
_entity_poly.type
_entity_poly.pdbx_seq_one_letter_code
_entity_poly.pdbx_strand_id
1 'polypeptide(L)'
;MRMRGTTLLAVSLLVAAGLPAGTAAAAEPPANIYVSTACGSGGDGSEQAPFCTISAAAGVVQPGQTIVVAAGVYDEQVSIVLPSGEPGKPVTVKGYRGPGGSTKVTNDQEKIPFVLSGVHDVVIDGIDVTALRTPAISVESSTDITVTNGWVYTVLSTGIDIKGDSRRVTVSDTTGAAVTGSFVAVGAGSSDTLLVGNSVHVYGANTGSDKAAIALSNAPRTTITNNTIVTECFAGVRVSGESAGFGLFNSIVRTGEPGTQPCFHLPLPEPSKFPAVSVDGAAIADSHLDYNVVNPVLGAPSYSWGGTAYATPAEFTAASGQGAHDIGADARLANNLDAGDSGWTLDSNSPAIDSAWVDAPGRPATDLRANPHADKLETPNSGGGFVDRGAVELVPTPTYTTNLYRVRGGGAFETNTTVTTRSSWALDGPIGSFAFEVPGRKTIVNRTGTARITFDRAGPACVGVRASMNNFRSEYSLHSESPCVLVGGAFTAVTPERVLNTKAAVGTTRRTPLAPHETIELALPGPAAQSSAVVLNVTVTNPTVNGYLKVYPSNENEPVASNINFAANQTIPNLVTVPVVNGRVKIVNGSAGTVHVLADLAGYYANTGLGLTSGTPARVLDTRNAIGVPGTTPLGANGRVTVDLSAKVPAGTTAVALNVAVTNPTVGGHLTAFPPGGAVPGTSNLNFVAGQTANNMVIAPVVDRKISFAYGGSGSVHVLAELNGYFAPGVADTYVPVSPRRIKDTRTNSTGIGPGQTIEVAVPDDCQDRECGATALVANLTVTGAQSAGYLTVYPSGQPRPTASVINFGKNQTIANLVTVGLHSNSFTVFNSSAGTVHVVVDQAGFYIAPPA
;
A
#
# COMPACT_ATOMS: atom_id res chain seq x y z
N MET A 1 62.15 -35.89 -60.20
CA MET A 1 62.42 -35.72 -58.75
C MET A 1 61.05 -35.75 -58.07
N ARG A 2 60.44 -36.94 -57.88
CA ARG A 2 60.42 -37.77 -56.64
C ARG A 2 59.89 -36.96 -55.45
N MET A 3 58.82 -37.29 -54.72
CA MET A 3 58.09 -38.54 -54.44
C MET A 3 56.69 -38.19 -53.86
N ARG A 4 55.60 -38.88 -54.24
CA ARG A 4 54.84 -39.92 -53.48
C ARG A 4 54.23 -39.41 -52.14
N GLY A 5 52.98 -39.65 -51.77
CA GLY A 5 51.91 -40.48 -52.33
C GLY A 5 50.83 -40.76 -51.27
N THR A 6 49.75 -41.40 -51.74
CA THR A 6 48.84 -42.32 -51.01
C THR A 6 47.82 -41.79 -50.00
N THR A 7 46.56 -41.91 -50.44
CA THR A 7 45.31 -42.11 -49.71
C THR A 7 45.37 -43.27 -48.70
N LEU A 8 44.79 -43.10 -47.50
CA LEU A 8 44.31 -44.20 -46.65
C LEU A 8 43.10 -43.75 -45.81
N LEU A 9 42.04 -44.56 -45.86
CA LEU A 9 40.85 -44.51 -45.00
C LEU A 9 41.24 -44.77 -43.53
N ALA A 10 40.68 -44.00 -42.60
CA ALA A 10 40.58 -44.41 -41.19
C ALA A 10 39.28 -43.86 -40.57
N VAL A 11 38.42 -44.79 -40.15
CA VAL A 11 37.18 -44.57 -39.40
C VAL A 11 37.54 -43.94 -38.05
N SER A 12 36.95 -42.78 -37.74
CA SER A 12 37.11 -42.10 -36.45
C SER A 12 35.83 -42.28 -35.63
N LEU A 13 35.93 -43.03 -34.53
CA LEU A 13 34.90 -43.09 -33.48
C LEU A 13 34.68 -41.69 -32.91
N LEU A 14 33.44 -41.18 -32.95
CA LEU A 14 33.03 -40.05 -32.11
C LEU A 14 32.92 -40.54 -30.66
N VAL A 15 33.91 -40.20 -29.84
CA VAL A 15 33.75 -40.16 -28.38
C VAL A 15 33.01 -38.86 -28.07
N ALA A 16 31.76 -38.96 -27.63
CA ALA A 16 31.00 -37.83 -27.11
C ALA A 16 31.65 -37.39 -25.79
N ALA A 17 32.41 -36.29 -25.81
CA ALA A 17 32.80 -35.57 -24.62
C ALA A 17 31.54 -34.91 -24.03
N GLY A 18 31.06 -35.43 -22.90
CA GLY A 18 29.98 -34.82 -22.13
C GLY A 18 30.39 -33.43 -21.65
N LEU A 19 29.69 -32.41 -22.12
CA LEU A 19 29.69 -31.08 -21.50
C LEU A 19 29.19 -31.23 -20.05
N PRO A 20 29.89 -30.69 -19.04
CA PRO A 20 29.34 -30.65 -17.69
C PRO A 20 28.07 -29.80 -17.73
N ALA A 21 26.96 -30.38 -17.26
CA ALA A 21 25.73 -29.66 -17.02
C ALA A 21 26.05 -28.45 -16.14
N GLY A 22 25.77 -27.25 -16.63
CA GLY A 22 25.86 -26.04 -15.82
C GLY A 22 24.97 -26.22 -14.61
N THR A 23 25.57 -26.26 -13.42
CA THR A 23 24.82 -26.14 -12.16
C THR A 23 24.10 -24.80 -12.23
N ALA A 24 22.77 -24.82 -12.30
CA ALA A 24 21.97 -23.64 -12.06
C ALA A 24 22.42 -23.06 -10.72
N ALA A 25 22.89 -21.81 -10.71
CA ALA A 25 23.20 -21.13 -9.46
C ALA A 25 21.95 -21.22 -8.57
N ALA A 26 22.10 -21.75 -7.35
CA ALA A 26 21.01 -21.76 -6.38
C ALA A 26 20.48 -20.32 -6.25
N ALA A 27 19.15 -20.15 -6.29
CA ALA A 27 18.56 -18.84 -6.09
C ALA A 27 19.05 -18.27 -4.75
N GLU A 28 19.48 -17.01 -4.76
CA GLU A 28 19.93 -16.33 -3.54
C GLU A 28 18.78 -16.36 -2.51
N PRO A 29 19.07 -16.69 -1.24
CA PRO A 29 18.03 -16.76 -0.23
C PRO A 29 17.32 -15.41 -0.09
N PRO A 30 16.03 -15.41 0.28
CA PRO A 30 15.28 -14.17 0.42
C PRO A 30 15.91 -13.27 1.49
N ALA A 31 15.95 -11.96 1.25
CA ALA A 31 16.54 -11.03 2.22
C ALA A 31 15.83 -11.02 3.59
N ASN A 32 14.56 -11.44 3.64
CA ASN A 32 13.74 -11.43 4.86
C ASN A 32 13.21 -12.82 5.20
N ILE A 33 13.15 -13.10 6.50
CA ILE A 33 12.44 -14.23 7.12
C ILE A 33 11.35 -13.64 8.03
N TYR A 34 10.13 -14.16 7.98
CA TYR A 34 8.99 -13.58 8.68
C TYR A 34 8.57 -14.39 9.91
N VAL A 35 8.23 -13.67 10.98
CA VAL A 35 7.71 -14.22 12.25
C VAL A 35 6.40 -13.51 12.61
N SER A 36 5.37 -14.27 12.99
CA SER A 36 4.05 -13.72 13.35
C SER A 36 3.32 -14.60 14.37
N THR A 37 2.61 -13.98 15.31
CA THR A 37 1.68 -14.69 16.22
C THR A 37 0.46 -15.27 15.50
N ALA A 38 0.15 -14.79 14.29
CA ALA A 38 -0.90 -15.31 13.42
C ALA A 38 -0.41 -16.43 12.46
N CYS A 39 0.67 -17.12 12.84
CA CYS A 39 1.24 -18.21 12.05
C CYS A 39 0.30 -19.42 11.93
N GLY A 40 0.45 -20.17 10.83
CA GLY A 40 -0.15 -21.49 10.67
C GLY A 40 0.80 -22.60 11.14
N SER A 41 0.37 -23.86 11.02
CA SER A 41 1.24 -25.02 11.29
C SER A 41 2.29 -25.18 10.19
N GLY A 42 3.58 -25.26 10.55
CA GLY A 42 4.65 -25.61 9.60
C GLY A 42 5.13 -24.45 8.72
N GLY A 43 5.23 -23.25 9.31
CA GLY A 43 5.78 -22.07 8.62
C GLY A 43 7.20 -22.30 8.08
N ASP A 44 7.47 -21.78 6.88
CA ASP A 44 8.77 -21.87 6.21
C ASP A 44 9.57 -20.56 6.27
N GLY A 45 9.01 -19.54 6.95
CA GLY A 45 9.63 -18.22 7.09
C GLY A 45 9.32 -17.26 5.94
N SER A 46 8.51 -17.67 4.95
CA SER A 46 7.95 -16.75 3.96
C SER A 46 6.89 -15.84 4.58
N GLU A 47 6.53 -14.75 3.88
CA GLU A 47 5.48 -13.84 4.35
C GLU A 47 4.10 -14.53 4.40
N GLN A 48 3.86 -15.51 3.53
CA GLN A 48 2.62 -16.29 3.46
C GLN A 48 2.55 -17.39 4.53
N ALA A 49 3.70 -17.91 4.96
CA ALA A 49 3.80 -18.96 5.98
C ALA A 49 4.93 -18.61 6.99
N PRO A 50 4.72 -17.56 7.81
CA PRO A 50 5.73 -17.09 8.75
C PRO A 50 5.99 -18.13 9.86
N PHE A 51 7.17 -18.08 10.46
CA PHE A 51 7.44 -18.81 11.70
C PHE A 51 6.59 -18.27 12.86
N CYS A 52 6.31 -19.12 13.84
CA CYS A 52 5.58 -18.75 15.05
C CYS A 52 6.46 -18.13 16.14
N THR A 53 7.76 -18.43 16.12
CA THR A 53 8.73 -17.99 17.12
C THR A 53 9.94 -17.37 16.45
N ILE A 54 10.57 -16.42 17.13
CA ILE A 54 11.82 -15.78 16.72
C ILE A 54 12.96 -16.80 16.81
N SER A 55 12.93 -17.68 17.82
CA SER A 55 13.91 -18.77 17.97
C SER A 55 13.93 -19.73 16.77
N ALA A 56 12.78 -20.04 16.17
CA ALA A 56 12.71 -20.88 14.97
C ALA A 56 13.34 -20.19 13.76
N ALA A 57 13.06 -18.90 13.56
CA ALA A 57 13.67 -18.11 12.49
C ALA A 57 15.18 -17.96 12.68
N ALA A 58 15.63 -17.72 13.92
CA ALA A 58 17.05 -17.64 14.28
C ALA A 58 17.82 -18.92 13.97
N GLY A 59 17.16 -20.09 14.03
CA GLY A 59 17.78 -21.38 13.69
C GLY A 59 18.09 -21.59 12.20
N VAL A 60 17.54 -20.76 11.30
CA VAL A 60 17.70 -20.90 9.84
C VAL A 60 18.26 -19.66 9.15
N VAL A 61 18.32 -18.52 9.85
CA VAL A 61 18.81 -17.25 9.30
C VAL A 61 20.26 -17.34 8.85
N GLN A 62 20.56 -16.68 7.73
CA GLN A 62 21.88 -16.59 7.11
C GLN A 62 22.41 -15.15 7.20
N PRO A 63 23.73 -14.93 7.07
CA PRO A 63 24.31 -13.60 7.00
C PRO A 63 23.62 -12.68 5.99
N GLY A 64 23.36 -11.43 6.40
CA GLY A 64 22.68 -10.41 5.60
C GLY A 64 21.15 -10.50 5.59
N GLN A 65 20.55 -11.55 6.17
CA GLN A 65 19.09 -11.65 6.25
C GLN A 65 18.52 -10.91 7.47
N THR A 66 17.28 -10.45 7.32
CA THR A 66 16.49 -9.83 8.38
C THR A 66 15.33 -10.74 8.81
N ILE A 67 15.26 -11.10 10.09
CA ILE A 67 14.09 -11.67 10.73
C ILE A 67 13.10 -10.54 11.04
N VAL A 68 12.06 -10.41 10.23
CA VAL A 68 11.00 -9.40 10.37
C VAL A 68 9.90 -9.97 11.26
N VAL A 69 9.71 -9.36 12.44
CA VAL A 69 8.77 -9.82 13.45
C VAL A 69 7.55 -8.90 13.46
N ALA A 70 6.35 -9.48 13.31
CA ALA A 70 5.10 -8.71 13.36
C ALA A 70 4.80 -8.18 14.77
N ALA A 71 3.88 -7.22 14.89
CA ALA A 71 3.38 -6.74 16.18
C ALA A 71 2.79 -7.91 16.99
N GLY A 72 2.99 -7.90 18.31
CA GLY A 72 2.46 -8.94 19.19
C GLY A 72 3.38 -9.25 20.36
N VAL A 73 2.91 -10.12 21.25
CA VAL A 73 3.68 -10.64 22.38
C VAL A 73 4.16 -12.05 22.02
N TYR A 74 5.47 -12.24 22.02
CA TYR A 74 6.13 -13.51 21.73
C TYR A 74 6.68 -14.06 23.05
N ASP A 75 6.03 -15.10 23.56
CA ASP A 75 6.46 -15.81 24.77
C ASP A 75 7.38 -16.97 24.42
N GLU A 76 8.67 -16.67 24.32
CA GLU A 76 9.69 -17.62 23.90
C GLU A 76 10.02 -18.59 25.03
N GLN A 77 9.86 -19.89 24.74
CA GLN A 77 10.16 -20.96 25.70
C GLN A 77 11.66 -21.27 25.78
N VAL A 78 12.49 -20.63 24.95
CA VAL A 78 13.95 -20.82 24.90
C VAL A 78 14.63 -19.45 24.74
N SER A 79 15.91 -19.38 25.07
CA SER A 79 16.72 -18.21 24.69
C SER A 79 16.83 -18.12 23.17
N ILE A 80 16.65 -16.92 22.63
CA ILE A 80 16.91 -16.65 21.22
C ILE A 80 18.43 -16.53 21.06
N VAL A 81 19.03 -17.48 20.36
CA VAL A 81 20.46 -17.48 20.01
C VAL A 81 20.57 -17.13 18.54
N LEU A 82 21.25 -16.02 18.24
CA LEU A 82 21.46 -15.55 16.86
C LEU A 82 22.83 -16.02 16.35
N PRO A 83 22.94 -16.45 15.08
CA PRO A 83 24.24 -16.71 14.45
C PRO A 83 24.93 -15.40 14.05
N SER A 84 26.22 -15.47 13.73
CA SER A 84 26.96 -14.34 13.17
C SER A 84 26.45 -13.95 11.78
N GLY A 85 26.54 -12.65 11.48
CA GLY A 85 26.51 -12.15 10.11
C GLY A 85 27.88 -12.21 9.42
N GLU A 86 28.03 -11.37 8.41
CA GLU A 86 29.30 -11.07 7.75
C GLU A 86 29.52 -9.55 7.80
N PRO A 87 30.77 -9.06 7.69
CA PRO A 87 31.04 -7.64 7.60
C PRO A 87 30.22 -6.96 6.50
N GLY A 88 29.40 -5.98 6.90
CA GLY A 88 28.47 -5.27 6.01
C GLY A 88 27.19 -6.02 5.63
N LYS A 89 26.99 -7.22 6.17
CA LYS A 89 25.80 -8.07 6.00
C LYS A 89 25.40 -8.69 7.35
N PRO A 90 24.91 -7.88 8.30
CA PRO A 90 24.56 -8.37 9.61
C PRO A 90 23.34 -9.31 9.56
N VAL A 91 23.26 -10.22 10.53
CA VAL A 91 21.99 -10.87 10.86
C VAL A 91 21.16 -9.87 11.67
N THR A 92 19.96 -9.54 11.21
CA THR A 92 19.10 -8.53 11.86
C THR A 92 17.82 -9.16 12.39
N VAL A 93 17.47 -8.93 13.65
CA VAL A 93 16.12 -9.13 14.17
C VAL A 93 15.43 -7.78 14.25
N LYS A 94 14.35 -7.61 13.48
CA LYS A 94 13.63 -6.35 13.36
C LYS A 94 12.18 -6.48 13.79
N GLY A 95 11.84 -5.84 14.90
CA GLY A 95 10.48 -5.73 15.41
C GLY A 95 9.63 -4.73 14.64
N TYR A 96 8.32 -4.94 14.65
CA TYR A 96 7.36 -3.94 14.25
C TYR A 96 7.19 -2.89 15.35
N ARG A 97 7.18 -1.62 14.96
CA ARG A 97 6.74 -0.49 15.78
C ARG A 97 5.91 0.45 14.91
N GLY A 98 4.67 0.70 15.29
CA GLY A 98 3.74 1.50 14.51
C GLY A 98 2.38 1.63 15.18
N PRO A 99 1.38 2.21 14.49
CA PRO A 99 0.01 2.13 14.95
C PRO A 99 -0.40 0.67 15.20
N GLY A 100 -1.11 0.45 16.30
CA GLY A 100 -1.57 -0.89 16.69
C GLY A 100 -0.59 -1.69 17.56
N GLY A 101 0.61 -1.14 17.87
CA GLY A 101 1.48 -1.66 18.91
C GLY A 101 2.93 -1.93 18.46
N SER A 102 3.63 -2.73 19.25
CA SER A 102 5.03 -3.10 19.05
C SER A 102 5.24 -4.62 19.10
N THR A 103 6.40 -5.08 18.66
CA THR A 103 6.90 -6.43 18.93
C THR A 103 7.44 -6.49 20.35
N LYS A 104 6.86 -7.37 21.17
CA LYS A 104 7.25 -7.59 22.57
C LYS A 104 7.73 -9.01 22.75
N VAL A 105 8.88 -9.19 23.40
CA VAL A 105 9.45 -10.49 23.74
C VAL A 105 9.44 -10.67 25.25
N THR A 106 8.84 -11.77 25.67
CA THR A 106 8.92 -12.31 27.03
C THR A 106 9.47 -13.73 26.96
N ASN A 107 10.00 -14.22 28.07
CA ASN A 107 10.38 -15.62 28.17
C ASN A 107 10.07 -16.18 29.56
N ASP A 108 10.39 -17.47 29.77
CA ASP A 108 10.40 -18.03 31.12
C ASP A 108 11.34 -17.24 32.04
N GLN A 109 10.95 -17.08 33.30
CA GLN A 109 11.63 -16.16 34.22
C GLN A 109 13.10 -16.52 34.53
N GLU A 110 13.63 -17.63 33.99
CA GLU A 110 14.96 -18.17 34.25
C GLU A 110 15.88 -18.20 33.02
N LYS A 111 15.37 -17.98 31.81
CA LYS A 111 16.18 -17.88 30.59
C LYS A 111 16.50 -16.43 30.28
N ILE A 112 17.53 -16.21 29.46
CA ILE A 112 17.84 -14.89 28.90
C ILE A 112 17.08 -14.76 27.56
N PRO A 113 16.26 -13.72 27.31
CA PRO A 113 15.53 -13.57 26.05
C PRO A 113 16.43 -13.59 24.82
N PHE A 114 17.51 -12.79 24.81
CA PHE A 114 18.51 -12.78 23.74
C PHE A 114 19.92 -13.10 24.24
N VAL A 115 20.55 -14.11 23.65
CA VAL A 115 21.92 -14.53 23.96
C VAL A 115 22.79 -14.38 22.70
N LEU A 116 23.78 -13.49 22.79
CA LEU A 116 24.80 -13.26 21.77
C LEU A 116 26.14 -13.68 22.36
N SER A 117 26.61 -14.88 21.99
CA SER A 117 27.81 -15.48 22.59
C SER A 117 28.77 -15.98 21.52
N GLY A 118 29.95 -15.36 21.42
CA GLY A 118 30.95 -15.70 20.39
C GLY A 118 30.52 -15.34 18.97
N VAL A 119 29.65 -14.35 18.79
CA VAL A 119 29.08 -13.97 17.49
C VAL A 119 29.53 -12.58 17.04
N HIS A 120 29.33 -12.28 15.76
CA HIS A 120 29.62 -10.94 15.23
C HIS A 120 28.63 -10.49 14.15
N ASP A 121 28.59 -9.18 13.90
CA ASP A 121 27.70 -8.54 12.91
C ASP A 121 26.22 -8.88 13.16
N VAL A 122 25.70 -8.53 14.33
CA VAL A 122 24.31 -8.80 14.72
C VAL A 122 23.59 -7.51 15.12
N VAL A 123 22.36 -7.35 14.65
CA VAL A 123 21.50 -6.19 14.95
C VAL A 123 20.18 -6.66 15.58
N ILE A 124 19.81 -6.09 16.72
CA ILE A 124 18.48 -6.19 17.32
C ILE A 124 17.85 -4.79 17.25
N ASP A 125 16.81 -4.63 16.43
CA ASP A 125 16.15 -3.35 16.14
C ASP A 125 14.65 -3.42 16.49
N GLY A 126 14.16 -2.48 17.31
CA GLY A 126 12.72 -2.27 17.44
C GLY A 126 11.97 -3.31 18.27
N ILE A 127 12.66 -4.02 19.17
CA ILE A 127 12.07 -5.05 20.04
C ILE A 127 11.93 -4.52 21.47
N ASP A 128 10.75 -4.71 22.06
CA ASP A 128 10.51 -4.46 23.48
C ASP A 128 10.75 -5.77 24.26
N VAL A 129 11.77 -5.82 25.11
CA VAL A 129 12.19 -7.03 25.84
C VAL A 129 11.92 -6.87 27.33
N THR A 130 11.24 -7.86 27.92
CA THR A 130 11.03 -7.94 29.37
C THR A 130 11.68 -9.19 29.94
N ALA A 131 12.48 -9.03 30.99
CA ALA A 131 13.09 -10.14 31.74
C ALA A 131 13.03 -9.90 33.24
N LEU A 132 12.68 -10.93 34.03
CA LEU A 132 12.44 -10.75 35.47
C LEU A 132 13.67 -11.05 36.34
N ARG A 133 14.35 -12.19 36.13
CA ARG A 133 15.46 -12.64 36.99
C ARG A 133 16.80 -12.78 36.28
N THR A 134 16.78 -12.60 34.97
CA THR A 134 17.93 -12.74 34.07
C THR A 134 18.17 -11.42 33.34
N PRO A 135 19.35 -11.25 32.72
CA PRO A 135 19.52 -10.21 31.74
C PRO A 135 18.47 -10.31 30.63
N ALA A 136 17.98 -9.17 30.14
CA ALA A 136 17.11 -9.15 28.96
C ALA A 136 17.91 -9.49 27.70
N ILE A 137 19.15 -8.96 27.61
CA ILE A 137 20.08 -9.22 26.52
C ILE A 137 21.46 -9.47 27.14
N SER A 138 22.09 -10.57 26.77
CA SER A 138 23.47 -10.90 27.16
C SER A 138 24.37 -10.92 25.94
N VAL A 139 25.44 -10.11 25.97
CA VAL A 139 26.48 -10.04 24.94
C VAL A 139 27.79 -10.52 25.56
N GLU A 140 28.29 -11.66 25.09
CA GLU A 140 29.47 -12.31 25.64
C GLU A 140 30.48 -12.65 24.54
N SER A 141 31.72 -12.18 24.70
CA SER A 141 32.83 -12.39 23.76
C SER A 141 32.43 -12.21 22.29
N SER A 142 31.67 -11.15 22.00
CA SER A 142 31.04 -10.90 20.69
C SER A 142 31.45 -9.54 20.13
N THR A 143 31.46 -9.37 18.81
CA THR A 143 31.91 -8.11 18.17
C THR A 143 30.92 -7.53 17.17
N ASP A 144 30.90 -6.22 16.96
CA ASP A 144 30.01 -5.57 15.97
C ASP A 144 28.52 -5.88 16.25
N ILE A 145 28.12 -5.66 17.49
CA ILE A 145 26.76 -5.90 17.98
C ILE A 145 26.04 -4.57 18.11
N THR A 146 24.82 -4.47 17.58
CA THR A 146 23.95 -3.30 17.74
C THR A 146 22.62 -3.70 18.38
N VAL A 147 22.27 -3.05 19.48
CA VAL A 147 20.93 -3.10 20.09
C VAL A 147 20.33 -1.71 19.97
N THR A 148 19.22 -1.56 19.24
CA THR A 148 18.66 -0.25 18.91
C THR A 148 17.14 -0.17 18.92
N ASN A 149 16.61 1.04 19.13
CA ASN A 149 15.20 1.39 18.93
C ASN A 149 14.21 0.52 19.74
N GLY A 150 14.69 -0.12 20.80
CA GLY A 150 13.93 -1.04 21.64
C GLY A 150 13.37 -0.40 22.90
N TRP A 151 12.72 -1.24 23.69
CA TRP A 151 12.44 -0.98 25.11
C TRP A 151 12.95 -2.15 25.94
N VAL A 152 13.68 -1.90 27.03
CA VAL A 152 14.19 -2.96 27.91
C VAL A 152 13.64 -2.77 29.32
N TYR A 153 13.05 -3.82 29.87
CA TYR A 153 12.56 -3.81 31.25
C TYR A 153 13.05 -5.00 32.04
N THR A 154 13.70 -4.72 33.16
CA THR A 154 14.18 -5.75 34.08
C THR A 154 13.87 -5.47 35.54
N VAL A 155 13.65 -6.54 36.30
CA VAL A 155 13.33 -6.43 37.73
C VAL A 155 14.53 -6.79 38.60
N LEU A 156 14.94 -8.06 38.60
CA LEU A 156 15.93 -8.61 39.54
C LEU A 156 17.34 -8.77 38.94
N SER A 157 17.59 -8.20 37.77
CA SER A 157 18.85 -8.37 37.02
C SER A 157 19.20 -7.14 36.18
N THR A 158 20.34 -7.20 35.48
CA THR A 158 20.79 -6.17 34.55
C THR A 158 19.90 -6.14 33.30
N GLY A 159 19.64 -4.98 32.70
CA GLY A 159 18.96 -4.90 31.41
C GLY A 159 19.78 -5.57 30.29
N ILE A 160 20.91 -4.95 29.96
CA ILE A 160 21.85 -5.41 28.95
C ILE A 160 23.21 -5.68 29.62
N ASP A 161 23.64 -6.94 29.60
CA ASP A 161 24.90 -7.41 30.21
C ASP A 161 25.94 -7.66 29.11
N ILE A 162 27.00 -6.83 29.06
CA ILE A 162 28.10 -6.91 28.09
C ILE A 162 29.35 -7.39 28.82
N LYS A 163 29.92 -8.53 28.41
CA LYS A 163 31.03 -9.17 29.14
C LYS A 163 31.94 -10.00 28.23
N GLY A 164 32.99 -10.57 28.82
CA GLY A 164 33.98 -11.36 28.09
C GLY A 164 34.80 -10.47 27.14
N ASP A 165 35.40 -11.03 26.09
CA ASP A 165 36.19 -10.26 25.10
C ASP A 165 35.28 -9.57 24.06
N SER A 166 34.22 -8.87 24.52
CA SER A 166 33.26 -8.21 23.62
C SER A 166 33.79 -6.86 23.12
N ARG A 167 33.63 -6.55 21.83
CA ARG A 167 34.18 -5.32 21.23
C ARG A 167 33.23 -4.65 20.25
N ARG A 168 33.24 -3.31 20.15
CA ARG A 168 32.37 -2.58 19.20
C ARG A 168 30.90 -2.94 19.39
N VAL A 169 30.45 -2.86 20.65
CA VAL A 169 29.05 -3.06 21.02
C VAL A 169 28.38 -1.69 21.11
N THR A 170 27.30 -1.49 20.35
CA THR A 170 26.50 -0.27 20.37
C THR A 170 25.13 -0.54 20.98
N VAL A 171 24.76 0.25 21.99
CA VAL A 171 23.38 0.32 22.50
C VAL A 171 22.88 1.73 22.20
N SER A 172 21.92 1.83 21.28
CA SER A 172 21.41 3.12 20.80
C SER A 172 19.90 3.24 20.90
N ASP A 173 19.37 4.46 21.00
CA ASP A 173 17.94 4.76 20.85
C ASP A 173 17.02 3.83 21.65
N THR A 174 17.48 3.34 22.80
CA THR A 174 16.77 2.36 23.61
C THR A 174 16.27 3.06 24.85
N THR A 175 14.98 2.87 25.12
CA THR A 175 14.38 3.32 26.38
C THR A 175 14.21 2.14 27.32
N GLY A 176 14.09 2.37 28.62
CA GLY A 176 13.76 1.28 29.49
C GLY A 176 13.92 1.57 30.96
N ALA A 177 13.62 0.55 31.75
CA ALA A 177 13.75 0.64 33.19
C ALA A 177 14.33 -0.63 33.82
N ALA A 178 15.08 -0.45 34.90
CA ALA A 178 15.60 -1.52 35.72
C ALA A 178 15.20 -1.28 37.18
N VAL A 179 14.72 -2.32 37.87
CA VAL A 179 14.26 -2.16 39.26
C VAL A 179 15.40 -2.34 40.27
N THR A 180 16.08 -3.49 40.24
CA THR A 180 17.15 -3.79 41.21
C THR A 180 18.53 -3.96 40.57
N GLY A 181 18.65 -3.95 39.25
CA GLY A 181 19.93 -4.07 38.52
C GLY A 181 20.34 -2.80 37.79
N SER A 182 21.46 -2.85 37.08
CA SER A 182 21.86 -1.78 36.15
C SER A 182 21.03 -1.88 34.88
N PHE A 183 20.76 -0.77 34.21
CA PHE A 183 20.18 -0.83 32.88
C PHE A 183 21.17 -1.40 31.86
N VAL A 184 22.43 -0.93 31.91
CA VAL A 184 23.56 -1.50 31.17
C VAL A 184 24.70 -1.79 32.14
N ALA A 185 25.28 -2.99 32.05
CA ALA A 185 26.54 -3.31 32.70
C ALA A 185 27.57 -3.71 31.63
N VAL A 186 28.77 -3.12 31.69
CA VAL A 186 29.91 -3.48 30.84
C VAL A 186 31.01 -4.01 31.74
N GLY A 187 31.18 -5.32 31.70
CA GLY A 187 32.11 -6.07 32.52
C GLY A 187 33.48 -6.31 31.86
N ALA A 188 34.36 -6.92 32.64
CA ALA A 188 35.76 -7.08 32.32
C ALA A 188 36.01 -7.82 31.01
N GLY A 189 37.00 -7.33 30.27
CA GLY A 189 37.39 -7.84 28.95
C GLY A 189 36.72 -7.13 27.79
N SER A 190 35.63 -6.39 28.04
CA SER A 190 34.90 -5.68 26.99
C SER A 190 35.60 -4.37 26.63
N SER A 191 35.51 -3.92 25.38
CA SER A 191 36.08 -2.62 24.98
C SER A 191 35.37 -2.00 23.79
N ASP A 192 35.63 -0.71 23.53
CA ASP A 192 35.09 -0.01 22.36
C ASP A 192 33.53 -0.02 22.33
N THR A 193 32.91 0.15 23.50
CA THR A 193 31.45 0.17 23.66
C THR A 193 30.91 1.59 23.47
N LEU A 194 29.81 1.73 22.73
CA LEU A 194 29.10 3.00 22.55
C LEU A 194 27.68 2.90 23.11
N LEU A 195 27.37 3.74 24.10
CA LEU A 195 26.02 3.91 24.63
C LEU A 195 25.52 5.28 24.19
N VAL A 196 24.53 5.35 23.31
CA VAL A 196 24.12 6.62 22.68
C VAL A 196 22.61 6.81 22.60
N GLY A 197 22.08 8.00 22.90
CA GLY A 197 20.66 8.27 22.65
C GLY A 197 19.68 7.46 23.51
N ASN A 198 20.14 6.87 24.63
CA ASN A 198 19.27 6.03 25.47
C ASN A 198 18.60 6.84 26.57
N SER A 199 17.34 6.51 26.87
CA SER A 199 16.57 7.14 27.95
C SER A 199 16.18 6.11 29.00
N VAL A 200 16.79 6.22 30.17
CA VAL A 200 16.79 5.18 31.20
C VAL A 200 16.15 5.69 32.48
N HIS A 201 15.36 4.81 33.13
CA HIS A 201 14.86 5.02 34.48
C HIS A 201 15.22 3.85 35.40
N VAL A 202 15.96 4.08 36.49
CA VAL A 202 16.27 3.03 37.49
C VAL A 202 15.66 3.41 38.83
N TYR A 203 14.75 2.57 39.33
CA TYR A 203 13.96 2.81 40.54
C TYR A 203 13.87 1.54 41.38
N GLY A 204 13.93 1.59 42.72
CA GLY A 204 13.75 0.38 43.52
C GLY A 204 14.27 0.40 44.96
N ALA A 205 13.70 -0.47 45.80
CA ALA A 205 13.67 -0.32 47.27
C ALA A 205 14.84 -0.89 48.10
N ASN A 206 16.01 -1.16 47.51
CA ASN A 206 17.11 -1.79 48.25
C ASN A 206 18.32 -0.86 48.44
N THR A 207 18.44 -0.30 49.65
CA THR A 207 19.35 0.77 50.09
C THR A 207 20.79 0.31 50.43
N GLY A 208 21.20 -0.90 50.02
CA GLY A 208 22.44 -1.53 50.50
C GLY A 208 23.52 -1.84 49.45
N SER A 209 23.33 -1.47 48.19
CA SER A 209 24.19 -1.91 47.08
C SER A 209 24.79 -0.73 46.31
N ASP A 210 26.09 -0.81 46.04
CA ASP A 210 26.87 0.11 45.20
C ASP A 210 26.45 0.01 43.73
N LYS A 211 25.31 0.63 43.39
CA LYS A 211 24.64 0.48 42.09
C LYS A 211 24.71 1.75 41.26
N ALA A 212 24.74 1.54 39.94
CA ALA A 212 24.57 2.59 38.95
C ALA A 212 23.56 2.17 37.87
N ALA A 213 22.90 3.13 37.21
CA ALA A 213 22.11 2.82 36.02
C ALA A 213 22.99 2.29 34.88
N ILE A 214 24.20 2.84 34.76
CA ILE A 214 25.25 2.35 33.87
C ILE A 214 26.49 2.03 34.70
N ALA A 215 26.91 0.77 34.70
CA ALA A 215 28.06 0.28 35.47
C ALA A 215 29.15 -0.27 34.54
N LEU A 216 30.36 0.28 34.63
CA LEU A 216 31.53 -0.11 33.86
C LEU A 216 32.65 -0.64 34.78
N SER A 217 33.19 -1.81 34.47
CA SER A 217 34.29 -2.42 35.23
C SER A 217 35.27 -3.12 34.31
N ASN A 218 36.51 -2.61 34.26
CA ASN A 218 37.57 -3.06 33.33
C ASN A 218 37.11 -3.07 31.86
N ALA A 219 36.52 -1.94 31.44
CA ALA A 219 35.86 -1.76 30.15
C ALA A 219 36.41 -0.53 29.40
N PRO A 220 37.65 -0.58 28.89
CA PRO A 220 38.31 0.58 28.29
C PRO A 220 37.64 1.03 26.99
N ARG A 221 37.78 2.32 26.67
CA ARG A 221 37.24 2.96 25.46
C ARG A 221 35.71 2.86 25.35
N THR A 222 35.02 2.91 26.49
CA THR A 222 33.56 3.04 26.51
C THR A 222 33.18 4.51 26.41
N THR A 223 32.27 4.84 25.49
CA THR A 223 31.74 6.20 25.31
C THR A 223 30.24 6.23 25.58
N ILE A 224 29.81 7.22 26.37
CA ILE A 224 28.42 7.51 26.67
C ILE A 224 28.09 8.90 26.12
N THR A 225 27.20 9.00 25.14
CA THR A 225 26.88 10.27 24.48
C THR A 225 25.38 10.47 24.32
N ASN A 226 24.84 11.65 24.63
CA ASN A 226 23.42 11.97 24.43
C ASN A 226 22.47 10.98 25.13
N ASN A 227 22.77 10.54 26.36
CA ASN A 227 21.86 9.68 27.14
C ASN A 227 21.12 10.52 28.18
N THR A 228 19.87 10.16 28.48
CA THR A 228 19.14 10.70 29.64
C THR A 228 19.00 9.60 30.70
N ILE A 229 19.69 9.77 31.81
CA ILE A 229 19.81 8.79 32.89
C ILE A 229 19.14 9.36 34.12
N VAL A 230 18.02 8.74 34.51
CA VAL A 230 17.29 9.07 35.74
C VAL A 230 17.35 7.90 36.70
N THR A 231 17.77 8.16 37.94
CA THR A 231 17.77 7.18 39.02
C THR A 231 17.05 7.72 40.26
N GLU A 232 16.63 6.82 41.16
CA GLU A 232 16.08 7.17 42.47
C GLU A 232 17.09 6.86 43.59
N CYS A 233 18.00 7.80 43.89
CA CYS A 233 19.01 7.67 44.95
C CYS A 233 20.04 6.54 44.73
N PHE A 234 20.45 6.35 43.47
CA PHE A 234 21.58 5.53 43.04
C PHE A 234 22.52 6.35 42.15
N ALA A 235 23.76 5.91 41.95
CA ALA A 235 24.63 6.55 40.96
C ALA A 235 24.00 6.47 39.57
N GLY A 236 24.18 7.50 38.74
CA GLY A 236 23.78 7.42 37.34
C GLY A 236 24.78 6.59 36.55
N VAL A 237 26.06 6.95 36.65
CA VAL A 237 27.16 6.29 35.95
C VAL A 237 28.27 5.96 36.94
N ARG A 238 28.78 4.72 36.90
CA ARG A 238 29.94 4.30 37.68
C ARG A 238 30.95 3.60 36.81
N VAL A 239 32.20 4.04 36.90
CA VAL A 239 33.32 3.54 36.09
C VAL A 239 34.47 3.16 37.01
N SER A 240 34.96 1.92 36.88
CA SER A 240 35.98 1.36 37.76
C SER A 240 36.95 0.43 37.02
N GLY A 241 38.06 0.08 37.68
CA GLY A 241 39.05 -0.85 37.14
C GLY A 241 39.82 -0.30 35.95
N GLU A 242 40.31 -1.18 35.07
CA GLU A 242 41.07 -0.85 33.86
C GLU A 242 40.17 -0.32 32.73
N SER A 243 39.45 0.78 32.98
CA SER A 243 38.48 1.38 32.04
C SER A 243 38.99 2.69 31.41
N ALA A 244 40.28 2.75 31.07
CA ALA A 244 40.90 3.94 30.48
C ALA A 244 40.27 4.34 29.14
N GLY A 245 40.32 5.64 28.81
CA GLY A 245 39.70 6.20 27.62
C GLY A 245 38.17 6.29 27.71
N PHE A 246 37.62 6.43 28.91
CA PHE A 246 36.18 6.58 29.11
C PHE A 246 35.70 7.98 28.68
N GLY A 247 34.60 8.03 27.93
CA GLY A 247 33.98 9.26 27.47
C GLY A 247 32.56 9.45 28.02
N LEU A 248 32.23 10.65 28.51
CA LEU A 248 30.86 11.05 28.83
C LEU A 248 30.56 12.43 28.25
N PHE A 249 29.69 12.47 27.25
CA PHE A 249 29.37 13.70 26.52
C PHE A 249 27.87 13.92 26.40
N ASN A 250 27.45 15.19 26.36
CA ASN A 250 26.10 15.60 26.00
C ASN A 250 24.98 14.87 26.79
N SER A 251 25.27 14.35 27.98
CA SER A 251 24.35 13.44 28.68
C SER A 251 23.71 14.13 29.87
N ILE A 252 22.48 13.74 30.18
CA ILE A 252 21.76 14.17 31.37
C ILE A 252 21.87 13.07 32.41
N VAL A 253 22.41 13.39 33.59
CA VAL A 253 22.51 12.47 34.72
C VAL A 253 21.80 13.10 35.92
N ARG A 254 20.62 12.57 36.24
CA ARG A 254 19.77 13.04 37.33
C ARG A 254 19.52 11.90 38.31
N THR A 255 19.91 12.04 39.57
CA THR A 255 19.78 10.93 40.55
C THR A 255 18.59 11.02 41.49
N GLY A 256 17.57 11.79 41.12
CA GLY A 256 16.26 11.77 41.76
C GLY A 256 15.18 11.98 40.71
N GLU A 257 14.00 11.41 40.89
CA GLU A 257 12.94 11.51 39.89
C GLU A 257 12.39 12.96 39.78
N PRO A 258 11.95 13.43 38.58
CA PRO A 258 11.28 14.71 38.41
C PRO A 258 9.97 14.81 39.21
N GLY A 259 9.82 15.86 40.03
CA GLY A 259 8.56 16.18 40.71
C GLY A 259 8.24 15.38 41.98
N THR A 260 9.08 14.43 42.40
CA THR A 260 8.89 13.64 43.63
C THR A 260 9.89 14.00 44.72
N GLN A 261 9.62 13.58 45.97
CA GLN A 261 10.65 13.67 47.02
C GLN A 261 11.75 12.64 46.70
N PRO A 262 13.02 13.06 46.63
CA PRO A 262 14.04 12.36 45.85
C PRO A 262 14.38 10.94 46.30
N CYS A 263 13.98 10.49 47.50
CA CYS A 263 14.06 9.09 47.88
C CYS A 263 12.82 8.68 48.70
N PHE A 264 12.14 7.60 48.31
CA PHE A 264 10.95 7.07 49.01
C PHE A 264 11.26 6.18 50.23
N HIS A 265 12.52 6.08 50.65
CA HIS A 265 12.96 5.09 51.65
C HIS A 265 13.51 5.72 52.94
N LEU A 266 13.04 5.20 54.08
CA LEU A 266 13.54 5.54 55.41
C LEU A 266 14.21 4.31 56.07
N PRO A 267 15.43 4.44 56.62
CA PRO A 267 16.26 5.65 56.63
C PRO A 267 16.79 5.99 55.22
N LEU A 268 16.86 7.28 54.90
CA LEU A 268 17.44 7.77 53.65
C LEU A 268 18.89 7.27 53.57
N PRO A 269 19.33 6.69 52.42
CA PRO A 269 20.75 6.42 52.21
C PRO A 269 21.54 7.72 52.42
N GLU A 270 22.74 7.66 53.02
CA GLU A 270 23.60 8.85 53.13
C GLU A 270 23.93 9.37 51.73
N PRO A 271 23.43 10.55 51.32
CA PRO A 271 23.54 11.02 49.94
C PRO A 271 25.00 11.17 49.48
N SER A 272 25.91 11.46 50.42
CA SER A 272 27.35 11.57 50.18
C SER A 272 28.00 10.30 49.61
N LYS A 273 27.35 9.14 49.69
CA LYS A 273 27.86 7.85 49.19
C LYS A 273 27.48 7.54 47.74
N PHE A 274 26.64 8.37 47.11
CA PHE A 274 26.09 8.12 45.78
C PHE A 274 26.31 9.32 44.86
N PRO A 275 27.54 9.56 44.38
CA PRO A 275 27.79 10.59 43.38
C PRO A 275 26.99 10.30 42.10
N ALA A 276 26.54 11.34 41.40
CA ALA A 276 25.81 11.15 40.15
C ALA A 276 26.67 10.45 39.09
N VAL A 277 27.96 10.79 39.02
CA VAL A 277 28.95 10.14 38.17
C VAL A 277 30.20 9.81 39.01
N SER A 278 30.65 8.55 38.98
CA SER A 278 31.93 8.14 39.60
C SER A 278 32.88 7.55 38.57
N VAL A 279 34.13 8.01 38.57
CA VAL A 279 35.24 7.46 37.78
C VAL A 279 36.42 7.22 38.68
N ASP A 280 36.75 5.94 38.93
CA ASP A 280 37.69 5.54 39.97
C ASP A 280 38.91 4.77 39.43
N GLY A 281 40.02 4.88 40.16
CA GLY A 281 41.23 4.08 39.94
C GLY A 281 41.88 4.34 38.57
N ALA A 282 42.25 3.27 37.87
CA ALA A 282 42.91 3.35 36.55
C ALA A 282 41.99 3.91 35.44
N ALA A 283 40.68 4.00 35.67
CA ALA A 283 39.71 4.53 34.72
C ALA A 283 39.87 6.04 34.48
N ILE A 284 40.61 6.78 35.30
CA ILE A 284 40.85 8.22 35.07
C ILE A 284 41.78 8.47 33.88
N ALA A 285 42.58 7.48 33.48
CA ALA A 285 43.56 7.62 32.42
C ALA A 285 42.86 7.83 31.07
N ASP A 286 43.26 8.88 30.35
CA ASP A 286 42.74 9.28 29.03
C ASP A 286 41.21 9.50 28.98
N SER A 287 40.57 9.63 30.13
CA SER A 287 39.12 9.85 30.20
C SER A 287 38.77 11.31 29.96
N HIS A 288 37.62 11.52 29.30
CA HIS A 288 37.15 12.84 28.90
C HIS A 288 35.65 13.00 29.16
N LEU A 289 35.31 13.95 30.02
CA LEU A 289 33.94 14.28 30.38
C LEU A 289 33.71 15.76 30.04
N ASP A 290 32.68 16.07 29.26
CA ASP A 290 32.28 17.45 29.00
C ASP A 290 30.84 17.56 28.50
N TYR A 291 30.25 18.75 28.57
CA TYR A 291 28.91 19.06 28.06
C TYR A 291 27.78 18.21 28.67
N ASN A 292 27.86 17.84 29.95
CA ASN A 292 26.82 17.09 30.65
C ASN A 292 25.90 17.99 31.49
N VAL A 293 24.66 17.57 31.72
CA VAL A 293 23.79 18.18 32.75
C VAL A 293 23.70 17.22 33.92
N VAL A 294 24.22 17.62 35.07
CA VAL A 294 24.33 16.76 36.25
C VAL A 294 23.53 17.35 37.40
N ASN A 295 22.54 16.59 37.86
CA ASN A 295 21.66 16.98 38.96
C ASN A 295 21.59 15.85 40.00
N PRO A 296 22.52 15.81 40.97
CA PRO A 296 22.47 14.84 42.04
C PRO A 296 21.31 15.15 42.99
N VAL A 297 20.91 14.18 43.82
CA VAL A 297 19.99 14.43 44.94
C VAL A 297 20.63 15.34 45.97
N LEU A 298 19.80 16.06 46.72
CA LEU A 298 20.29 17.02 47.71
C LEU A 298 21.27 16.36 48.69
N GLY A 299 22.49 16.90 48.77
CA GLY A 299 23.56 16.40 49.63
C GLY A 299 24.48 15.34 49.00
N ALA A 300 24.17 14.86 47.79
CA ALA A 300 25.05 13.98 47.03
C ALA A 300 26.03 14.78 46.14
N PRO A 301 27.26 14.28 45.90
CA PRO A 301 28.20 14.92 44.99
C PRO A 301 27.75 14.82 43.53
N SER A 302 28.08 15.82 42.71
CA SER A 302 27.90 15.71 41.26
C SER A 302 28.86 14.68 40.66
N TYR A 303 30.11 14.69 41.14
CA TYR A 303 31.18 13.83 40.64
C TYR A 303 31.97 13.18 41.77
N SER A 304 32.46 11.97 41.52
CA SER A 304 33.60 11.37 42.23
C SER A 304 34.69 11.03 41.22
N TRP A 305 35.90 11.54 41.43
CA TRP A 305 37.04 11.35 40.53
C TRP A 305 38.25 10.85 41.30
N GLY A 306 38.73 9.66 40.96
CA GLY A 306 39.83 9.02 41.67
C GLY A 306 39.56 8.83 43.16
N GLY A 307 38.30 8.56 43.54
CA GLY A 307 37.85 8.45 44.93
C GLY A 307 37.65 9.78 45.68
N THR A 308 37.84 10.93 45.03
CA THR A 308 37.56 12.26 45.63
C THR A 308 36.20 12.77 45.16
N ALA A 309 35.33 13.14 46.10
CA ALA A 309 34.00 13.68 45.80
C ALA A 309 34.02 15.20 45.57
N TYR A 310 33.25 15.66 44.60
CA TYR A 310 33.07 17.08 44.24
C TYR A 310 31.58 17.41 44.24
N ALA A 311 31.19 18.41 45.03
CA ALA A 311 29.78 18.74 45.23
C ALA A 311 29.16 19.29 43.94
N THR A 312 29.91 20.10 43.19
CA THR A 312 29.45 20.78 41.98
C THR A 312 30.35 20.51 40.78
N PRO A 313 29.86 20.67 39.53
CA PRO A 313 30.72 20.60 38.35
C PRO A 313 31.85 21.63 38.37
N ALA A 314 31.64 22.83 38.92
CA ALA A 314 32.68 23.85 39.03
C ALA A 314 33.87 23.41 39.90
N GLU A 315 33.60 22.74 41.03
CA GLU A 315 34.64 22.16 41.89
C GLU A 315 35.39 21.04 41.16
N PHE A 316 34.66 20.19 40.44
CA PHE A 316 35.23 19.11 39.65
C PHE A 316 36.15 19.65 38.54
N THR A 317 35.72 20.66 37.78
CA THR A 317 36.53 21.29 36.72
C THR A 317 37.79 21.93 37.28
N ALA A 318 37.68 22.66 38.39
CA ALA A 318 38.84 23.31 39.01
C ALA A 318 39.91 22.30 39.47
N ALA A 319 39.49 21.10 39.91
CA ALA A 319 40.39 20.09 40.43
C ALA A 319 40.94 19.12 39.36
N SER A 320 40.12 18.77 38.36
CA SER A 320 40.44 17.72 37.37
C SER A 320 40.79 18.26 35.98
N GLY A 321 40.39 19.50 35.65
CA GLY A 321 40.45 20.05 34.30
C GLY A 321 39.37 19.50 33.34
N GLN A 322 38.45 18.66 33.82
CA GLN A 322 37.36 18.05 33.05
C GLN A 322 36.05 18.85 33.20
N GLY A 323 35.06 18.59 32.34
CA GLY A 323 33.70 19.09 32.52
C GLY A 323 33.56 20.60 32.40
N ALA A 324 34.40 21.26 31.59
CA ALA A 324 34.43 22.72 31.51
C ALA A 324 33.08 23.37 31.13
N HIS A 325 32.23 22.62 30.42
CA HIS A 325 30.90 23.03 29.98
C HIS A 325 29.77 22.25 30.68
N ASP A 326 30.08 21.51 31.75
CA ASP A 326 29.08 20.80 32.53
C ASP A 326 28.18 21.76 33.29
N ILE A 327 26.88 21.45 33.31
CA ILE A 327 25.85 22.24 33.97
C ILE A 327 25.40 21.52 35.23
N GLY A 328 25.65 22.13 36.39
CA GLY A 328 25.19 21.65 37.69
C GLY A 328 23.82 22.21 38.04
N ALA A 329 22.77 21.74 37.36
CA ALA A 329 21.41 22.22 37.55
C ALA A 329 20.37 21.16 37.20
N ASP A 330 19.12 21.37 37.62
CA ASP A 330 18.00 20.58 37.15
C ASP A 330 17.88 20.68 35.62
N ALA A 331 17.94 19.53 34.93
CA ALA A 331 17.71 19.42 33.50
C ALA A 331 16.26 19.72 33.08
N ARG A 332 15.35 19.89 34.05
CA ARG A 332 13.92 20.20 33.86
C ARG A 332 13.23 19.24 32.91
N LEU A 333 13.30 17.96 33.26
CA LEU A 333 12.59 16.92 32.54
C LEU A 333 11.09 17.03 32.83
N ALA A 334 10.26 17.04 31.78
CA ALA A 334 8.82 16.99 31.90
C ALA A 334 8.39 15.59 32.41
N ASN A 335 7.47 15.56 33.38
CA ASN A 335 6.91 14.30 33.87
C ASN A 335 5.87 13.76 32.88
N ASN A 336 6.35 13.16 31.80
CA ASN A 336 5.51 12.60 30.73
C ASN A 336 5.38 11.07 30.82
N LEU A 337 5.78 10.45 31.94
CA LEU A 337 5.78 9.00 32.12
C LEU A 337 4.40 8.36 31.90
N ASP A 338 3.32 9.11 32.18
CA ASP A 338 1.93 8.66 32.01
C ASP A 338 1.35 8.91 30.59
N ALA A 339 2.03 9.69 29.74
CA ALA A 339 1.50 10.17 28.46
C ALA A 339 1.90 9.31 27.24
N GLY A 340 2.61 8.20 27.44
CA GLY A 340 3.12 7.40 26.33
C GLY A 340 4.31 8.04 25.60
N ASP A 341 5.05 8.95 26.25
CA ASP A 341 6.36 9.35 25.74
C ASP A 341 7.40 8.34 26.23
N SER A 342 7.87 7.49 25.31
CA SER A 342 8.95 6.54 25.59
C SER A 342 10.28 7.28 25.68
N GLY A 343 10.55 7.85 26.85
CA GLY A 343 11.77 8.57 27.20
C GLY A 343 11.49 9.95 27.79
N TRP A 344 12.45 10.48 28.55
CA TRP A 344 12.32 11.75 29.25
C TRP A 344 12.38 12.95 28.29
N THR A 345 11.33 13.78 28.29
CA THR A 345 11.22 14.99 27.46
C THR A 345 11.79 16.20 28.20
N LEU A 346 12.47 17.11 27.51
CA LEU A 346 12.87 18.40 28.06
C LEU A 346 11.68 19.35 28.19
N ASP A 347 11.57 20.08 29.29
CA ASP A 347 10.68 21.23 29.34
C ASP A 347 11.23 22.38 28.49
N SER A 348 10.36 23.32 28.11
CA SER A 348 10.74 24.46 27.25
C SER A 348 11.82 25.39 27.83
N ASN A 349 12.13 25.31 29.11
CA ASN A 349 13.11 26.16 29.79
C ASN A 349 14.33 25.37 30.29
N SER A 350 14.54 24.16 29.77
CA SER A 350 15.63 23.28 30.17
C SER A 350 16.98 23.90 29.81
N PRO A 351 17.99 23.81 30.70
CA PRO A 351 19.35 24.22 30.36
C PRO A 351 20.04 23.25 29.39
N ALA A 352 19.43 22.11 29.07
CA ALA A 352 19.95 21.15 28.11
C ALA A 352 19.72 21.58 26.65
N ILE A 353 18.78 22.50 26.40
CA ILE A 353 18.39 22.90 25.05
C ILE A 353 19.51 23.69 24.37
N ASP A 354 19.79 23.38 23.10
CA ASP A 354 20.76 24.08 22.24
C ASP A 354 22.16 24.22 22.87
N SER A 355 22.55 23.24 23.69
CA SER A 355 23.72 23.33 24.56
C SER A 355 24.68 22.16 24.44
N ALA A 356 24.38 21.18 23.60
CA ALA A 356 25.23 20.02 23.38
C ALA A 356 26.37 20.31 22.41
N TRP A 357 27.52 19.67 22.65
CA TRP A 357 28.67 19.76 21.77
C TRP A 357 28.40 19.01 20.46
N VAL A 358 28.36 19.76 19.36
CA VAL A 358 28.00 19.23 18.02
C VAL A 358 29.01 18.24 17.45
N ASP A 359 30.27 18.32 17.88
CA ASP A 359 31.36 17.42 17.44
C ASP A 359 31.66 16.33 18.48
N ALA A 360 30.79 16.12 19.47
CA ALA A 360 30.98 15.11 20.50
C ALA A 360 31.15 13.71 19.90
N PRO A 361 32.12 12.91 20.40
CA PRO A 361 32.30 11.52 19.95
C PRO A 361 31.01 10.72 20.05
N GLY A 362 30.60 10.09 18.94
CA GLY A 362 29.43 9.23 18.91
C GLY A 362 28.07 9.96 18.96
N ARG A 363 28.02 11.28 18.76
CA ARG A 363 26.75 12.03 18.68
C ARG A 363 25.82 11.41 17.62
N PRO A 364 24.54 11.15 17.95
CA PRO A 364 23.61 10.59 16.99
C PRO A 364 23.16 11.64 15.96
N ALA A 365 22.75 11.18 14.78
CA ALA A 365 22.22 12.05 13.72
C ALA A 365 20.78 12.52 14.00
N THR A 366 20.06 11.82 14.87
CA THR A 366 18.68 12.09 15.29
C THR A 366 18.53 11.72 16.76
N ASP A 367 17.46 12.18 17.41
CA ASP A 367 17.16 11.81 18.78
C ASP A 367 16.59 10.37 18.92
N LEU A 368 16.28 9.94 20.15
CA LEU A 368 15.65 8.65 20.50
C LEU A 368 14.32 8.36 19.75
N ARG A 369 13.62 9.43 19.35
CA ARG A 369 12.35 9.42 18.62
C ARG A 369 12.60 9.57 17.11
N ALA A 370 13.86 9.44 16.73
CA ALA A 370 14.43 9.62 15.40
C ALA A 370 14.17 11.01 14.80
N ASN A 371 13.76 12.00 15.59
CA ASN A 371 13.56 13.37 15.14
C ASN A 371 14.88 14.09 14.83
N PRO A 372 14.85 15.08 13.93
CA PRO A 372 15.99 15.95 13.68
C PRO A 372 16.25 16.85 14.88
N HIS A 373 17.40 17.50 14.88
CA HIS A 373 17.70 18.58 15.81
C HIS A 373 16.91 19.84 15.41
N ALA A 374 16.54 20.67 16.38
CA ALA A 374 15.65 21.81 16.19
C ALA A 374 16.11 23.08 16.92
N ASP A 375 16.31 24.15 16.15
CA ASP A 375 16.79 25.45 16.65
C ASP A 375 15.68 26.24 17.35
N LYS A 376 15.70 26.24 18.69
CA LYS A 376 14.78 27.04 19.49
C LYS A 376 15.29 28.48 19.53
N LEU A 377 14.74 29.30 18.64
CA LEU A 377 15.19 30.68 18.33
C LEU A 377 15.54 31.59 19.53
N GLU A 378 14.87 31.44 20.67
CA GLU A 378 15.14 32.24 21.88
C GLU A 378 16.27 31.70 22.77
N THR A 379 16.81 30.52 22.48
CA THR A 379 17.84 29.84 23.27
C THR A 379 19.20 29.99 22.57
N PRO A 380 20.28 30.37 23.27
CA PRO A 380 21.60 30.46 22.66
C PRO A 380 22.20 29.08 22.35
N ASN A 381 22.70 28.92 21.12
CA ASN A 381 23.47 27.77 20.63
C ASN A 381 24.86 27.68 21.29
N SER A 382 24.91 27.21 22.53
CA SER A 382 26.09 27.26 23.40
C SER A 382 27.08 26.12 23.19
N GLY A 383 26.70 25.07 22.45
CA GLY A 383 27.56 23.93 22.09
C GLY A 383 28.04 23.89 20.64
N GLY A 384 27.94 25.01 19.91
CA GLY A 384 28.36 25.14 18.52
C GLY A 384 27.25 24.88 17.48
N GLY A 385 26.03 24.59 17.94
CA GLY A 385 24.81 24.43 17.14
C GLY A 385 23.59 24.27 18.05
N PHE A 386 22.48 23.81 17.47
CA PHE A 386 21.17 23.67 18.12
C PHE A 386 20.87 22.21 18.51
N VAL A 387 21.84 21.53 19.12
CA VAL A 387 21.65 20.13 19.57
C VAL A 387 21.35 20.14 21.06
N ASP A 388 20.38 19.36 21.48
CA ASP A 388 20.07 19.21 22.89
C ASP A 388 20.95 18.16 23.57
N ARG A 389 21.24 18.38 24.86
CA ARG A 389 21.85 17.35 25.72
C ARG A 389 20.76 16.35 26.11
N GLY A 390 21.14 15.08 26.24
CA GLY A 390 20.24 13.98 26.53
C GLY A 390 19.77 13.23 25.27
N ALA A 391 18.85 12.30 25.49
CA ALA A 391 18.38 11.37 24.46
C ALA A 391 17.27 11.91 23.57
N VAL A 392 16.60 12.98 23.97
CA VAL A 392 15.42 13.52 23.28
C VAL A 392 15.68 14.97 22.93
N GLU A 393 15.39 15.32 21.69
CA GLU A 393 15.40 16.69 21.20
C GLU A 393 14.05 17.35 21.50
N LEU A 394 14.07 18.59 22.00
CA LEU A 394 12.89 19.44 22.03
C LEU A 394 12.58 19.92 20.61
N VAL A 395 11.49 19.42 20.04
CA VAL A 395 11.00 19.84 18.72
C VAL A 395 9.67 20.60 18.84
N PRO A 396 9.37 21.55 17.93
CA PRO A 396 8.07 22.20 17.93
C PRO A 396 7.01 21.25 17.39
N THR A 397 5.75 21.46 17.77
CA THR A 397 4.63 20.74 17.14
C THR A 397 4.52 21.15 15.67
N PRO A 398 4.71 20.24 14.70
CA PRO A 398 4.61 20.58 13.30
C PRO A 398 3.14 20.68 12.85
N THR A 399 2.91 21.34 11.73
CA THR A 399 1.64 21.27 11.00
C THR A 399 1.73 20.23 9.88
N TYR A 400 0.62 19.56 9.58
CA TYR A 400 0.53 18.49 8.59
C TYR A 400 -0.34 18.90 7.41
N THR A 401 0.08 18.54 6.20
CA THR A 401 -0.75 18.59 5.00
C THR A 401 -0.63 17.27 4.28
N THR A 402 -1.75 16.58 4.08
CA THR A 402 -1.78 15.33 3.35
C THR A 402 -2.44 15.53 2.00
N ASN A 403 -1.85 14.90 0.98
CA ASN A 403 -2.44 14.76 -0.33
C ASN A 403 -2.45 13.29 -0.72
N LEU A 404 -3.57 12.82 -1.24
CA LEU A 404 -3.71 11.53 -1.88
C LEU A 404 -4.10 11.78 -3.33
N TYR A 405 -3.37 11.21 -4.28
CA TYR A 405 -3.65 11.39 -5.71
C TYR A 405 -3.35 10.13 -6.51
N ARG A 406 -3.99 10.01 -7.67
CA ARG A 406 -3.74 8.92 -8.63
C ARG A 406 -2.40 9.11 -9.35
N VAL A 407 -1.66 8.03 -9.58
CA VAL A 407 -0.33 8.12 -10.22
C VAL A 407 -0.45 8.24 -11.73
N ARG A 408 0.17 9.28 -12.32
CA ARG A 408 0.27 9.44 -13.78
C ARG A 408 1.28 8.43 -14.36
N GLY A 409 0.86 7.70 -15.40
CA GLY A 409 1.70 6.69 -16.08
C GLY A 409 1.93 5.41 -15.27
N GLY A 410 1.36 5.31 -14.07
CA GLY A 410 1.33 4.10 -13.26
C GLY A 410 0.17 3.17 -13.62
N GLY A 411 -0.06 2.16 -12.77
CA GLY A 411 -1.26 1.32 -12.87
C GLY A 411 -2.54 2.10 -12.59
N ALA A 412 -3.68 1.68 -13.15
CA ALA A 412 -4.96 2.37 -13.03
C ALA A 412 -5.49 2.46 -11.58
N PHE A 413 -5.07 1.53 -10.71
CA PHE A 413 -5.43 1.49 -9.29
C PHE A 413 -4.36 2.06 -8.37
N GLU A 414 -3.34 2.69 -8.94
CA GLU A 414 -2.19 3.16 -8.19
C GLU A 414 -2.37 4.60 -7.72
N THR A 415 -2.11 4.81 -6.43
CA THR A 415 -2.14 6.11 -5.79
C THR A 415 -0.80 6.39 -5.12
N ASN A 416 -0.55 7.68 -4.88
CA ASN A 416 0.53 8.14 -4.03
C ASN A 416 -0.06 9.03 -2.93
N THR A 417 0.28 8.72 -1.69
CA THR A 417 -0.06 9.53 -0.53
C THR A 417 1.19 10.26 -0.08
N THR A 418 1.09 11.57 0.12
CA THR A 418 2.18 12.41 0.61
C THR A 418 1.71 13.19 1.84
N VAL A 419 2.49 13.16 2.91
CA VAL A 419 2.33 13.96 4.12
C VAL A 419 3.50 14.92 4.17
N THR A 420 3.21 16.21 4.09
CA THR A 420 4.21 17.27 4.24
C THR A 420 4.11 17.85 5.64
N THR A 421 5.23 17.93 6.34
CA THR A 421 5.35 18.61 7.63
C THR A 421 5.93 20.01 7.45
N ARG A 422 5.42 20.97 8.23
CA ARG A 422 6.03 22.30 8.36
C ARG A 422 6.30 22.59 9.82
N SER A 423 7.53 23.00 10.11
CA SER A 423 8.02 23.38 11.43
C SER A 423 8.12 24.91 11.54
N SER A 424 7.89 25.45 12.74
CA SER A 424 8.17 26.85 13.08
C SER A 424 9.64 27.11 13.42
N TRP A 425 10.41 26.06 13.73
CA TRP A 425 11.84 26.12 14.04
C TRP A 425 12.67 25.56 12.89
N ALA A 426 13.94 25.99 12.79
CA ALA A 426 14.86 25.41 11.82
C ALA A 426 15.19 23.97 12.23
N LEU A 427 15.30 23.07 11.25
CA LEU A 427 15.57 21.65 11.46
C LEU A 427 16.73 21.22 10.56
N ASP A 428 17.52 20.24 10.99
CA ASP A 428 18.57 19.62 10.18
C ASP A 428 18.13 18.32 9.46
N GLY A 429 16.84 17.97 9.52
CA GLY A 429 16.29 16.77 8.89
C GLY A 429 14.76 16.66 8.91
N PRO A 430 14.20 15.53 8.44
CA PRO A 430 12.76 15.30 8.39
C PRO A 430 12.17 14.98 9.77
N ILE A 431 11.17 15.76 10.17
CA ILE A 431 10.48 15.65 11.46
C ILE A 431 9.33 14.64 11.41
N GLY A 432 9.33 13.70 12.36
CA GLY A 432 8.27 12.73 12.59
C GLY A 432 8.29 11.46 11.74
N SER A 433 7.36 10.58 12.08
CA SER A 433 7.14 9.29 11.42
C SER A 433 5.68 9.17 11.01
N PHE A 434 5.44 8.51 9.87
CA PHE A 434 4.15 8.43 9.22
C PHE A 434 3.76 6.98 9.00
N ALA A 435 2.49 6.68 9.26
CA ALA A 435 1.90 5.38 8.99
C ALA A 435 0.76 5.52 7.98
N PHE A 436 0.75 4.61 6.99
CA PHE A 436 -0.26 4.53 5.95
C PHE A 436 -0.98 3.20 6.05
N GLU A 437 -2.28 3.27 6.30
CA GLU A 437 -3.16 2.14 6.63
C GLU A 437 -4.19 1.95 5.53
N VAL A 438 -4.27 0.73 4.99
CA VAL A 438 -5.35 0.31 4.10
C VAL A 438 -5.96 -0.95 4.69
N PRO A 439 -7.29 -1.05 4.84
CA PRO A 439 -7.93 -2.23 5.42
C PRO A 439 -7.48 -3.52 4.75
N GLY A 440 -7.14 -4.54 5.56
CA GLY A 440 -6.67 -5.83 5.07
C GLY A 440 -5.25 -5.84 4.52
N ARG A 441 -4.49 -4.74 4.66
CA ARG A 441 -3.08 -4.64 4.24
C ARG A 441 -2.18 -4.31 5.43
N LYS A 442 -0.90 -4.66 5.29
CA LYS A 442 0.13 -4.30 6.26
C LYS A 442 0.32 -2.78 6.26
N THR A 443 0.38 -2.22 7.46
CA THR A 443 0.67 -0.79 7.66
C THR A 443 2.09 -0.48 7.17
N ILE A 444 2.20 0.56 6.33
CA ILE A 444 3.50 1.09 5.88
C ILE A 444 3.91 2.17 6.88
N VAL A 445 5.03 2.01 7.57
CA VAL A 445 5.61 3.02 8.48
C VAL A 445 6.93 3.52 7.90
N ASN A 446 7.05 4.84 7.69
CA ASN A 446 8.30 5.45 7.22
C ASN A 446 8.43 6.92 7.67
N ARG A 447 9.55 7.55 7.31
CA ARG A 447 9.87 8.95 7.64
C ARG A 447 9.84 9.90 6.44
N THR A 448 9.70 9.39 5.22
CA THR A 448 9.68 10.23 4.02
C THR A 448 8.36 10.95 3.86
N GLY A 449 7.33 10.51 4.58
CA GLY A 449 5.97 11.03 4.43
C GLY A 449 5.34 10.62 3.11
N THR A 450 5.86 9.59 2.43
CA THR A 450 5.33 9.16 1.13
C THR A 450 5.03 7.68 1.09
N ALA A 451 3.87 7.29 0.56
CA ALA A 451 3.53 5.89 0.31
C ALA A 451 2.82 5.73 -1.03
N ARG A 452 3.35 4.82 -1.85
CA ARG A 452 2.74 4.40 -3.11
C ARG A 452 1.94 3.12 -2.88
N ILE A 453 0.66 3.14 -3.24
CA ILE A 453 -0.30 2.08 -2.90
C ILE A 453 -1.10 1.70 -4.15
N THR A 454 -1.12 0.41 -4.49
CA THR A 454 -1.93 -0.11 -5.61
C THR A 454 -3.15 -0.84 -5.07
N PHE A 455 -4.34 -0.28 -5.24
CA PHE A 455 -5.60 -0.89 -4.80
C PHE A 455 -5.99 -2.09 -5.67
N ASP A 456 -6.88 -2.95 -5.15
CA ASP A 456 -7.26 -4.19 -5.84
C ASP A 456 -8.37 -3.99 -6.87
N ARG A 457 -9.16 -2.93 -6.72
CA ARG A 457 -10.37 -2.67 -7.50
C ARG A 457 -10.57 -1.17 -7.76
N ALA A 458 -11.28 -0.86 -8.83
CA ALA A 458 -11.85 0.46 -9.07
C ALA A 458 -12.88 0.82 -7.99
N GLY A 459 -12.98 2.10 -7.66
CA GLY A 459 -13.86 2.63 -6.61
C GLY A 459 -13.13 3.58 -5.67
N PRO A 460 -13.70 3.86 -4.48
CA PRO A 460 -13.05 4.68 -3.47
C PRO A 460 -11.75 4.03 -2.98
N ALA A 461 -10.65 4.76 -3.11
CA ALA A 461 -9.34 4.42 -2.60
C ALA A 461 -9.04 5.36 -1.42
N CYS A 462 -9.16 4.84 -0.20
CA CYS A 462 -8.91 5.59 1.03
C CYS A 462 -7.67 5.06 1.73
N VAL A 463 -6.90 5.97 2.31
CA VAL A 463 -5.68 5.65 3.06
C VAL A 463 -5.79 6.30 4.43
N GLY A 464 -5.81 5.51 5.49
CA GLY A 464 -5.64 6.01 6.85
C GLY A 464 -4.22 6.54 7.01
N VAL A 465 -4.07 7.78 7.43
CA VAL A 465 -2.77 8.42 7.66
C VAL A 465 -2.67 8.79 9.12
N ARG A 466 -1.59 8.35 9.76
CA ARG A 466 -1.25 8.75 11.14
C ARG A 466 0.16 9.33 11.17
N ALA A 467 0.36 10.38 11.95
CA ALA A 467 1.67 10.94 12.21
C ALA A 467 2.01 10.88 13.70
N SER A 468 3.28 10.60 14.00
CA SER A 468 3.81 10.51 15.36
C SER A 468 5.13 11.28 15.49
N MET A 469 5.29 11.95 16.64
CA MET A 469 6.56 12.58 17.04
C MET A 469 7.41 11.74 17.99
N ASN A 470 6.92 10.56 18.38
CA ASN A 470 7.65 9.64 19.25
C ASN A 470 7.96 8.31 18.55
N ASN A 471 8.01 8.31 17.21
CA ASN A 471 8.25 7.12 16.39
C ASN A 471 7.27 5.96 16.70
N PHE A 472 6.00 6.29 16.96
CA PHE A 472 4.96 5.34 17.38
C PHE A 472 5.35 4.46 18.58
N ARG A 473 6.13 5.02 19.51
CA ARG A 473 6.44 4.33 20.76
C ARG A 473 5.27 4.34 21.75
N SER A 474 4.22 5.14 21.48
CA SER A 474 2.90 4.98 22.09
C SER A 474 1.76 4.92 21.07
N GLU A 475 0.57 4.60 21.59
CA GLU A 475 -0.66 4.47 20.82
C GLU A 475 -1.20 5.83 20.31
N TYR A 476 -0.74 6.94 20.89
CA TYR A 476 -1.22 8.28 20.53
C TYR A 476 -0.59 8.78 19.23
N SER A 477 -1.43 9.30 18.34
CA SER A 477 -1.03 9.98 17.11
C SER A 477 -1.41 11.45 17.20
N LEU A 478 -0.48 12.35 16.84
CA LEU A 478 -0.73 13.79 16.86
C LEU A 478 -1.60 14.25 15.68
N HIS A 479 -1.61 13.46 14.61
CA HIS A 479 -2.42 13.68 13.42
C HIS A 479 -3.01 12.35 12.96
N SER A 480 -4.30 12.36 12.61
CA SER A 480 -4.99 11.19 12.07
C SER A 480 -6.08 11.63 11.10
N GLU A 481 -6.10 11.05 9.90
CA GLU A 481 -7.08 11.35 8.86
C GLU A 481 -7.20 10.18 7.88
N SER A 482 -8.17 10.24 6.97
CA SER A 482 -8.42 9.19 5.98
C SER A 482 -8.78 9.80 4.62
N PRO A 483 -7.84 10.46 3.93
CA PRO A 483 -8.09 10.99 2.59
C PRO A 483 -8.52 9.89 1.63
N CYS A 484 -9.38 10.24 0.68
CA CYS A 484 -9.90 9.33 -0.33
C CYS A 484 -9.85 9.98 -1.71
N VAL A 485 -9.49 9.18 -2.72
CA VAL A 485 -9.69 9.50 -4.14
C VAL A 485 -10.51 8.42 -4.81
N LEU A 486 -11.03 8.69 -6.00
CA LEU A 486 -11.67 7.67 -6.81
C LEU A 486 -10.69 7.11 -7.85
N VAL A 487 -10.48 5.79 -7.87
CA VAL A 487 -9.67 5.09 -8.89
C VAL A 487 -10.57 4.35 -9.87
N GLY A 488 -10.23 4.38 -11.16
CA GLY A 488 -10.95 3.65 -12.21
C GLY A 488 -10.10 2.54 -12.79
N GLY A 489 -10.73 1.56 -13.46
CA GLY A 489 -10.04 0.50 -14.18
C GLY A 489 -9.71 0.89 -15.61
N ALA A 490 -8.55 0.44 -16.09
CA ALA A 490 -8.18 0.51 -17.50
C ALA A 490 -8.73 -0.70 -18.25
N PHE A 491 -9.09 -0.52 -19.53
CA PHE A 491 -9.76 -1.55 -20.32
C PHE A 491 -8.76 -2.44 -21.06
N THR A 492 -9.00 -3.74 -21.00
CA THR A 492 -8.35 -4.74 -21.85
C THR A 492 -9.41 -5.44 -22.69
N ALA A 493 -9.35 -5.22 -24.00
CA ALA A 493 -10.19 -5.93 -24.95
C ALA A 493 -9.72 -7.38 -25.13
N VAL A 494 -10.67 -8.28 -25.35
CA VAL A 494 -10.37 -9.65 -25.76
C VAL A 494 -10.99 -9.91 -27.13
N THR A 495 -10.41 -10.86 -27.87
CA THR A 495 -11.12 -11.42 -29.02
C THR A 495 -12.42 -12.05 -28.48
N PRO A 496 -13.60 -11.71 -29.03
CA PRO A 496 -14.88 -12.14 -28.47
C PRO A 496 -14.94 -13.65 -28.19
N GLU A 497 -15.18 -14.02 -26.92
CA GLU A 497 -15.18 -15.41 -26.45
C GLU A 497 -16.53 -15.77 -25.83
N ARG A 498 -17.11 -16.91 -26.25
CA ARG A 498 -18.34 -17.45 -25.67
C ARG A 498 -18.07 -18.02 -24.27
N VAL A 499 -18.41 -17.27 -23.24
CA VAL A 499 -18.24 -17.68 -21.83
C VAL A 499 -19.49 -18.29 -21.22
N LEU A 500 -20.67 -18.08 -21.80
CA LEU A 500 -21.91 -18.75 -21.40
C LEU A 500 -22.70 -19.21 -22.62
N ASN A 501 -23.16 -20.46 -22.62
CA ASN A 501 -24.16 -20.96 -23.56
C ASN A 501 -25.03 -22.03 -22.91
N THR A 502 -26.24 -21.65 -22.51
CA THR A 502 -27.21 -22.59 -21.91
C THR A 502 -27.76 -23.62 -22.90
N LYS A 503 -27.54 -23.50 -24.22
CA LYS A 503 -27.91 -24.53 -25.20
C LYS A 503 -26.84 -25.62 -25.35
N ALA A 504 -25.59 -25.28 -25.03
CA ALA A 504 -24.43 -26.13 -25.28
C ALA A 504 -23.66 -26.51 -24.01
N ALA A 505 -24.11 -26.08 -22.83
CA ALA A 505 -23.40 -26.24 -21.56
C ALA A 505 -21.99 -25.62 -21.57
N VAL A 506 -21.87 -24.41 -22.10
CA VAL A 506 -20.63 -23.61 -21.99
C VAL A 506 -20.76 -22.68 -20.78
N GLY A 507 -19.77 -22.65 -19.90
CA GLY A 507 -19.81 -21.85 -18.65
C GLY A 507 -20.87 -22.29 -17.64
N THR A 508 -21.53 -23.42 -17.89
CA THR A 508 -22.55 -24.01 -17.03
C THR A 508 -22.62 -25.51 -17.29
N THR A 509 -23.11 -26.29 -16.33
CA THR A 509 -23.29 -27.74 -16.48
C THR A 509 -24.60 -28.10 -17.18
N ARG A 510 -25.52 -27.15 -17.38
CA ARG A 510 -26.87 -27.40 -17.90
C ARG A 510 -27.02 -27.11 -19.39
N ARG A 511 -27.96 -27.81 -20.03
CA ARG A 511 -28.40 -27.58 -21.43
C ARG A 511 -29.86 -27.13 -21.56
N THR A 512 -30.55 -26.96 -20.43
CA THR A 512 -31.94 -26.52 -20.38
C THR A 512 -32.05 -25.00 -20.37
N PRO A 513 -33.17 -24.42 -20.82
CA PRO A 513 -33.42 -22.99 -20.70
C PRO A 513 -33.62 -22.58 -19.23
N LEU A 514 -33.43 -21.30 -18.90
CA LEU A 514 -33.70 -20.74 -17.58
C LEU A 514 -35.21 -20.73 -17.39
N ALA A 515 -35.69 -21.26 -16.29
CA ALA A 515 -37.08 -21.21 -15.85
C ALA A 515 -37.49 -19.77 -15.50
N PRO A 516 -38.80 -19.49 -15.33
CA PRO A 516 -39.28 -18.20 -14.85
C PRO A 516 -38.59 -17.81 -13.55
N HIS A 517 -38.04 -16.60 -13.47
CA HIS A 517 -37.34 -16.06 -12.30
C HIS A 517 -36.09 -16.84 -11.86
N GLU A 518 -35.60 -17.79 -12.67
CA GLU A 518 -34.34 -18.50 -12.39
C GLU A 518 -33.15 -17.56 -12.59
N THR A 519 -32.19 -17.65 -11.67
CA THR A 519 -30.89 -16.97 -11.76
C THR A 519 -29.79 -17.97 -12.05
N ILE A 520 -28.87 -17.60 -12.94
CA ILE A 520 -27.61 -18.31 -13.15
C ILE A 520 -26.44 -17.44 -12.70
N GLU A 521 -25.49 -18.06 -11.99
CA GLU A 521 -24.20 -17.45 -11.68
C GLU A 521 -23.16 -17.89 -12.71
N LEU A 522 -22.61 -16.91 -13.43
CA LEU A 522 -21.56 -17.13 -14.41
C LEU A 522 -20.21 -16.91 -13.74
N ALA A 523 -19.38 -17.96 -13.69
CA ALA A 523 -17.96 -17.84 -13.39
C ALA A 523 -17.22 -17.27 -14.60
N LEU A 524 -16.38 -16.27 -14.37
CA LEU A 524 -15.57 -15.65 -15.42
C LEU A 524 -14.22 -16.35 -15.57
N PRO A 525 -13.67 -16.45 -16.79
CA PRO A 525 -12.38 -17.07 -17.02
C PRO A 525 -11.22 -16.10 -16.76
N GLY A 526 -10.06 -16.66 -16.41
CA GLY A 526 -8.77 -15.96 -16.44
C GLY A 526 -8.75 -14.60 -15.71
N PRO A 527 -8.07 -13.58 -16.27
CA PRO A 527 -7.97 -12.25 -15.65
C PRO A 527 -9.33 -11.55 -15.44
N ALA A 528 -10.37 -11.91 -16.20
CA ALA A 528 -11.69 -11.31 -16.05
C ALA A 528 -12.30 -11.61 -14.66
N ALA A 529 -11.94 -12.73 -14.03
CA ALA A 529 -12.39 -13.06 -12.67
C ALA A 529 -11.81 -12.12 -11.58
N GLN A 530 -10.64 -11.54 -11.83
CA GLN A 530 -9.95 -10.62 -10.91
C GLN A 530 -10.21 -9.14 -11.24
N SER A 531 -10.82 -8.86 -12.38
CA SER A 531 -11.14 -7.51 -12.85
C SER A 531 -12.19 -6.81 -11.98
N SER A 532 -12.27 -5.48 -12.04
CA SER A 532 -13.32 -4.72 -11.36
C SER A 532 -14.67 -4.81 -12.06
N ALA A 533 -14.67 -4.94 -13.38
CA ALA A 533 -15.87 -5.09 -14.20
C ALA A 533 -15.56 -5.80 -15.51
N VAL A 534 -16.56 -6.47 -16.07
CA VAL A 534 -16.49 -7.09 -17.40
C VAL A 534 -17.48 -6.47 -18.36
N VAL A 535 -17.11 -6.49 -19.64
CA VAL A 535 -18.00 -6.15 -20.75
C VAL A 535 -18.43 -7.46 -21.43
N LEU A 536 -19.74 -7.74 -21.41
CA LEU A 536 -20.33 -8.93 -22.01
C LEU A 536 -21.34 -8.53 -23.08
N ASN A 537 -21.37 -9.21 -24.22
CA ASN A 537 -22.53 -9.18 -25.09
C ASN A 537 -23.46 -10.33 -24.69
N VAL A 538 -24.61 -10.01 -24.10
CA VAL A 538 -25.54 -11.01 -23.55
C VAL A 538 -26.73 -11.16 -24.50
N THR A 539 -27.00 -12.39 -24.92
CA THR A 539 -28.02 -12.72 -25.91
C THR A 539 -29.10 -13.61 -25.31
N VAL A 540 -30.35 -13.21 -25.49
CA VAL A 540 -31.52 -14.07 -25.27
C VAL A 540 -31.86 -14.79 -26.57
N THR A 541 -32.17 -16.09 -26.49
CA THR A 541 -32.69 -16.87 -27.62
C THR A 541 -33.79 -17.82 -27.16
N ASN A 542 -34.72 -18.12 -28.08
CA ASN A 542 -35.87 -18.99 -27.84
C ASN A 542 -36.71 -18.61 -26.58
N PRO A 543 -37.00 -17.33 -26.30
CA PRO A 543 -37.86 -16.98 -25.17
C PRO A 543 -39.31 -17.42 -25.45
N THR A 544 -39.97 -18.05 -24.49
CA THR A 544 -41.36 -18.54 -24.70
C THR A 544 -42.43 -17.46 -24.52
N VAL A 545 -42.12 -16.38 -23.79
CA VAL A 545 -42.99 -15.23 -23.55
C VAL A 545 -42.19 -13.94 -23.57
N ASN A 546 -42.86 -12.79 -23.62
CA ASN A 546 -42.21 -11.50 -23.48
C ASN A 546 -41.59 -11.34 -22.08
N GLY A 547 -40.46 -10.67 -21.97
CA GLY A 547 -39.82 -10.45 -20.69
C GLY A 547 -38.52 -9.67 -20.78
N TYR A 548 -37.66 -9.88 -19.79
CA TYR A 548 -36.37 -9.23 -19.72
C TYR A 548 -35.31 -10.08 -19.00
N LEU A 549 -34.04 -9.76 -19.25
CA LEU A 549 -32.92 -10.19 -18.42
C LEU A 549 -32.37 -9.04 -17.59
N LYS A 550 -31.87 -9.37 -16.40
CA LYS A 550 -31.00 -8.49 -15.63
C LYS A 550 -29.65 -9.16 -15.42
N VAL A 551 -28.59 -8.36 -15.47
CA VAL A 551 -27.20 -8.76 -15.28
C VAL A 551 -26.60 -7.86 -14.20
N TYR A 552 -26.11 -8.44 -13.12
CA TYR A 552 -25.70 -7.69 -11.93
C TYR A 552 -24.62 -8.41 -11.11
N PRO A 553 -23.96 -7.72 -10.15
CA PRO A 553 -22.91 -8.30 -9.30
C PRO A 553 -23.43 -9.45 -8.42
N SER A 554 -22.55 -10.40 -8.08
CA SER A 554 -22.93 -11.62 -7.34
C SER A 554 -23.31 -11.38 -5.88
N ASN A 555 -22.86 -10.29 -5.26
CA ASN A 555 -23.05 -9.96 -3.84
C ASN A 555 -24.23 -8.98 -3.56
N GLU A 556 -25.02 -8.63 -4.57
CA GLU A 556 -26.09 -7.64 -4.44
C GLU A 556 -27.49 -8.25 -4.62
N ASN A 557 -28.49 -7.54 -4.10
CA ASN A 557 -29.89 -7.80 -4.38
C ASN A 557 -30.20 -7.51 -5.85
N GLU A 558 -31.20 -8.21 -6.40
CA GLU A 558 -31.64 -8.01 -7.78
C GLU A 558 -32.03 -6.54 -8.02
N PRO A 559 -31.39 -5.85 -8.99
CA PRO A 559 -31.67 -4.43 -9.25
C PRO A 559 -33.04 -4.24 -9.91
N VAL A 560 -33.57 -3.02 -9.85
CA VAL A 560 -34.80 -2.65 -10.59
C VAL A 560 -34.54 -2.55 -12.10
N ALA A 561 -33.29 -2.22 -12.49
CA ALA A 561 -32.86 -2.06 -13.87
C ALA A 561 -32.90 -3.41 -14.62
N SER A 562 -33.35 -3.40 -15.87
CA SER A 562 -33.22 -4.52 -16.80
C SER A 562 -32.27 -4.16 -17.93
N ASN A 563 -31.49 -5.15 -18.39
CA ASN A 563 -30.48 -4.95 -19.42
C ASN A 563 -31.04 -5.26 -20.81
N ILE A 564 -31.82 -6.33 -20.94
CA ILE A 564 -32.31 -6.80 -22.24
C ILE A 564 -33.82 -7.00 -22.14
N ASN A 565 -34.59 -6.36 -23.01
CA ASN A 565 -36.02 -6.58 -23.17
C ASN A 565 -36.27 -7.38 -24.44
N PHE A 566 -37.12 -8.40 -24.38
CA PHE A 566 -37.37 -9.31 -25.49
C PHE A 566 -38.85 -9.68 -25.62
N ALA A 567 -39.26 -9.98 -26.85
CA ALA A 567 -40.53 -10.60 -27.17
C ALA A 567 -40.40 -12.12 -27.30
N ALA A 568 -41.52 -12.84 -27.24
CA ALA A 568 -41.55 -14.28 -27.50
C ALA A 568 -40.94 -14.62 -28.87
N ASN A 569 -40.18 -15.72 -28.93
CA ASN A 569 -39.43 -16.18 -30.10
C ASN A 569 -38.39 -15.20 -30.69
N GLN A 570 -38.06 -14.12 -29.97
CA GLN A 570 -37.05 -13.17 -30.40
C GLN A 570 -35.64 -13.60 -29.97
N THR A 571 -34.68 -13.55 -30.88
CA THR A 571 -33.26 -13.60 -30.53
C THR A 571 -32.69 -12.19 -30.53
N ILE A 572 -32.23 -11.69 -29.40
CA ILE A 572 -31.77 -10.30 -29.25
C ILE A 572 -30.57 -10.20 -28.30
N PRO A 573 -29.48 -9.54 -28.72
CA PRO A 573 -28.35 -9.21 -27.85
C PRO A 573 -28.45 -7.79 -27.28
N ASN A 574 -27.75 -7.55 -26.17
CA ASN A 574 -27.34 -6.22 -25.74
C ASN A 574 -25.96 -6.31 -25.08
N LEU A 575 -25.12 -5.29 -25.28
CA LEU A 575 -23.87 -5.15 -24.54
C LEU A 575 -24.20 -4.80 -23.08
N VAL A 576 -23.44 -5.32 -22.13
CA VAL A 576 -23.56 -4.98 -20.71
C VAL A 576 -22.16 -4.76 -20.14
N THR A 577 -22.01 -3.78 -19.27
CA THR A 577 -20.84 -3.65 -18.40
C THR A 577 -21.30 -3.88 -16.97
N VAL A 578 -20.67 -4.81 -16.26
CA VAL A 578 -21.14 -5.24 -14.93
C VAL A 578 -19.95 -5.41 -13.98
N PRO A 579 -20.06 -4.92 -12.72
CA PRO A 579 -19.05 -5.18 -11.71
C PRO A 579 -18.86 -6.69 -11.46
N VAL A 580 -17.62 -7.12 -11.24
CA VAL A 580 -17.29 -8.50 -10.91
C VAL A 580 -17.07 -8.64 -9.41
N VAL A 581 -17.74 -9.59 -8.78
CA VAL A 581 -17.51 -9.92 -7.37
C VAL A 581 -17.26 -11.41 -7.23
N ASN A 582 -16.18 -11.77 -6.51
CA ASN A 582 -15.72 -13.16 -6.33
C ASN A 582 -15.58 -13.94 -7.66
N GLY A 583 -15.14 -13.25 -8.72
CA GLY A 583 -14.98 -13.83 -10.06
C GLY A 583 -16.27 -14.18 -10.79
N ARG A 584 -17.43 -13.66 -10.34
CA ARG A 584 -18.76 -14.04 -10.84
C ARG A 584 -19.64 -12.84 -11.15
N VAL A 585 -20.63 -13.09 -12.01
CA VAL A 585 -21.78 -12.21 -12.29
C VAL A 585 -23.08 -13.02 -12.28
N LYS A 586 -24.20 -12.39 -11.96
CA LYS A 586 -25.54 -13.01 -11.97
C LYS A 586 -26.32 -12.60 -13.21
N ILE A 587 -27.06 -13.55 -13.78
CA ILE A 587 -28.04 -13.31 -14.85
C ILE A 587 -29.38 -13.91 -14.45
N VAL A 588 -30.44 -13.12 -14.41
CA VAL A 588 -31.79 -13.57 -14.04
C VAL A 588 -32.77 -13.46 -15.20
N ASN A 589 -33.61 -14.48 -15.36
CA ASN A 589 -34.75 -14.48 -16.27
C ASN A 589 -35.96 -13.83 -15.59
N GLY A 590 -36.25 -12.56 -15.89
CA GLY A 590 -37.39 -11.84 -15.31
C GLY A 590 -38.73 -12.11 -16.00
N SER A 591 -38.83 -13.12 -16.88
CA SER A 591 -40.06 -13.46 -17.59
C SER A 591 -40.87 -14.56 -16.87
N ALA A 592 -42.14 -14.68 -17.22
CA ALA A 592 -43.01 -15.77 -16.78
C ALA A 592 -42.80 -17.08 -17.59
N GLY A 593 -41.85 -17.11 -18.52
CA GLY A 593 -41.56 -18.24 -19.40
C GLY A 593 -40.09 -18.65 -19.33
N THR A 594 -39.67 -19.49 -20.27
CA THR A 594 -38.29 -20.00 -20.31
C THR A 594 -37.46 -19.28 -21.37
N VAL A 595 -36.15 -19.14 -21.12
CA VAL A 595 -35.22 -18.49 -22.04
C VAL A 595 -33.89 -19.22 -22.11
N HIS A 596 -33.26 -19.28 -23.28
CA HIS A 596 -31.84 -19.59 -23.36
C HIS A 596 -31.03 -18.30 -23.33
N VAL A 597 -29.92 -18.33 -22.60
CA VAL A 597 -28.97 -17.23 -22.48
C VAL A 597 -27.61 -17.66 -23.02
N LEU A 598 -27.01 -16.77 -23.81
CA LEU A 598 -25.62 -16.80 -24.23
C LEU A 598 -24.93 -15.52 -23.72
N ALA A 599 -23.65 -15.60 -23.36
CA ALA A 599 -22.83 -14.42 -23.05
C ALA A 599 -21.45 -14.54 -23.69
N ASP A 600 -21.03 -13.46 -24.34
CA ASP A 600 -19.75 -13.32 -25.02
C ASP A 600 -18.90 -12.26 -24.32
N LEU A 601 -17.71 -12.62 -23.84
CA LEU A 601 -16.76 -11.69 -23.22
C LEU A 601 -16.11 -10.83 -24.29
N ALA A 602 -16.24 -9.50 -24.15
CA ALA A 602 -15.64 -8.50 -25.04
C ALA A 602 -14.39 -7.84 -24.43
N GLY A 603 -14.31 -7.80 -23.10
CA GLY A 603 -13.15 -7.27 -22.37
C GLY A 603 -13.44 -7.09 -20.89
N TYR A 604 -12.47 -6.53 -20.17
CA TYR A 604 -12.56 -6.30 -18.73
C TYR A 604 -11.78 -5.05 -18.29
N TYR A 605 -12.13 -4.51 -17.12
CA TYR A 605 -11.48 -3.34 -16.52
C TYR A 605 -10.64 -3.75 -15.31
N ALA A 606 -9.33 -3.50 -15.37
CA ALA A 606 -8.36 -3.92 -14.34
C ALA A 606 -7.30 -2.83 -14.10
N ASN A 607 -6.28 -3.14 -13.29
CA ASN A 607 -5.16 -2.24 -13.03
C ASN A 607 -4.33 -1.96 -14.30
N THR A 608 -4.31 -2.89 -15.24
CA THR A 608 -3.61 -2.79 -16.53
C THR A 608 -4.60 -2.71 -17.69
N GLY A 609 -4.19 -2.06 -18.76
CA GLY A 609 -5.01 -1.81 -19.94
C GLY A 609 -4.83 -0.38 -20.43
N LEU A 610 -5.80 0.10 -21.21
CA LEU A 610 -5.80 1.47 -21.73
C LEU A 610 -7.09 2.20 -21.34
N GLY A 611 -7.00 3.52 -21.11
CA GLY A 611 -8.16 4.35 -20.84
C GLY A 611 -8.98 4.67 -22.10
N LEU A 612 -10.22 5.10 -21.91
CA LEU A 612 -11.11 5.55 -22.98
C LEU A 612 -10.78 6.99 -23.37
N THR A 613 -10.68 7.25 -24.66
CA THR A 613 -10.90 8.60 -25.20
C THR A 613 -12.31 8.65 -25.79
N SER A 614 -13.20 9.40 -25.15
CA SER A 614 -14.57 9.61 -25.64
C SER A 614 -14.60 10.76 -26.66
N GLY A 615 -15.54 10.71 -27.60
CA GLY A 615 -15.71 11.77 -28.60
C GLY A 615 -17.14 11.90 -29.08
N THR A 616 -17.40 12.93 -29.88
CA THR A 616 -18.68 13.04 -30.60
C THR A 616 -18.81 11.89 -31.61
N PRO A 617 -19.95 11.19 -31.69
CA PRO A 617 -20.13 10.07 -32.60
C PRO A 617 -19.77 10.42 -34.05
N ALA A 618 -18.87 9.66 -34.66
CA ALA A 618 -18.42 9.88 -36.04
C ALA A 618 -18.74 8.67 -36.92
N ARG A 619 -19.41 8.88 -38.06
CA ARG A 619 -19.68 7.81 -39.04
C ARG A 619 -18.37 7.31 -39.64
N VAL A 620 -18.06 6.03 -39.44
CA VAL A 620 -16.86 5.38 -40.01
C VAL A 620 -17.19 4.30 -41.03
N LEU A 621 -18.42 3.79 -41.02
CA LEU A 621 -18.93 2.85 -42.02
C LEU A 621 -20.38 3.20 -42.37
N ASP A 622 -20.67 3.29 -43.67
CA ASP A 622 -22.04 3.26 -44.21
C ASP A 622 -22.00 2.65 -45.61
N THR A 623 -22.40 1.38 -45.72
CA THR A 623 -22.40 0.68 -47.01
C THR A 623 -23.48 1.15 -47.98
N ARG A 624 -24.35 2.10 -47.60
CA ARG A 624 -25.33 2.71 -48.52
C ARG A 624 -24.76 3.93 -49.22
N ASN A 625 -23.80 4.59 -48.58
CA ASN A 625 -23.26 5.89 -48.98
C ASN A 625 -21.76 5.84 -49.30
N ALA A 626 -21.19 4.64 -49.45
CA ALA A 626 -19.77 4.41 -49.70
C ALA A 626 -18.83 5.06 -48.65
N ILE A 627 -19.23 5.06 -47.37
CA ILE A 627 -18.38 5.58 -46.28
C ILE A 627 -17.59 4.42 -45.68
N GLY A 628 -16.27 4.53 -45.66
CA GLY A 628 -15.37 3.49 -45.14
C GLY A 628 -15.29 2.23 -46.01
N VAL A 629 -15.93 2.25 -47.20
CA VAL A 629 -15.97 1.15 -48.18
C VAL A 629 -15.93 1.70 -49.61
N PRO A 630 -15.45 0.92 -50.59
CA PRO A 630 -15.24 1.42 -51.95
C PRO A 630 -16.53 1.64 -52.76
N GLY A 631 -17.71 1.25 -52.26
CA GLY A 631 -18.96 1.36 -52.99
C GLY A 631 -20.19 1.15 -52.13
N THR A 632 -21.36 1.11 -52.77
CA THR A 632 -22.68 1.02 -52.12
C THR A 632 -23.28 -0.39 -52.13
N THR A 633 -22.51 -1.40 -52.54
CA THR A 633 -22.97 -2.79 -52.58
C THR A 633 -23.21 -3.31 -51.16
N PRO A 634 -24.41 -3.85 -50.84
CA PRO A 634 -24.66 -4.47 -49.55
C PRO A 634 -23.79 -5.72 -49.38
N LEU A 635 -23.51 -6.08 -48.12
CA LEU A 635 -22.82 -7.33 -47.81
C LEU A 635 -23.72 -8.50 -48.17
N GLY A 636 -23.32 -9.32 -49.13
CA GLY A 636 -23.98 -10.59 -49.47
C GLY A 636 -23.62 -11.71 -48.49
N ALA A 637 -24.14 -12.92 -48.74
CA ALA A 637 -23.96 -14.08 -47.88
C ALA A 637 -22.49 -14.33 -47.50
N ASN A 638 -22.21 -14.44 -46.19
CA ASN A 638 -20.86 -14.58 -45.61
C ASN A 638 -19.89 -13.44 -45.97
N GLY A 639 -20.42 -12.31 -46.44
CA GLY A 639 -19.67 -11.13 -46.82
C GLY A 639 -18.94 -10.52 -45.63
N ARG A 640 -17.78 -9.92 -45.92
CA ARG A 640 -16.95 -9.24 -44.93
C ARG A 640 -16.62 -7.84 -45.42
N VAL A 641 -16.50 -6.93 -44.47
CA VAL A 641 -16.01 -5.57 -44.69
C VAL A 641 -14.97 -5.26 -43.64
N THR A 642 -13.89 -4.60 -44.05
CA THR A 642 -12.87 -4.10 -43.13
C THR A 642 -12.81 -2.58 -43.23
N VAL A 643 -12.88 -1.92 -42.09
CA VAL A 643 -12.87 -0.47 -41.98
C VAL A 643 -11.50 -0.04 -41.45
N ASP A 644 -10.88 0.90 -42.14
CA ASP A 644 -9.63 1.54 -41.71
C ASP A 644 -9.95 2.80 -40.90
N LEU A 645 -9.55 2.79 -39.62
CA LEU A 645 -9.79 3.89 -38.69
C LEU A 645 -8.55 4.78 -38.50
N SER A 646 -7.48 4.58 -39.28
CA SER A 646 -6.21 5.30 -39.13
C SER A 646 -6.33 6.82 -39.17
N ALA A 647 -7.33 7.35 -39.89
CA ALA A 647 -7.64 8.78 -39.95
C ALA A 647 -8.49 9.30 -38.77
N LYS A 648 -8.93 8.42 -37.88
CA LYS A 648 -9.85 8.72 -36.77
C LYS A 648 -9.29 8.34 -35.39
N VAL A 649 -8.33 7.43 -35.32
CA VAL A 649 -7.71 6.97 -34.07
C VAL A 649 -6.18 6.96 -34.16
N PRO A 650 -5.47 7.23 -33.05
CA PRO A 650 -4.00 7.28 -33.03
C PRO A 650 -3.36 5.90 -33.20
N ALA A 651 -2.06 5.87 -33.50
CA ALA A 651 -1.28 4.63 -33.47
C ALA A 651 -1.29 4.01 -32.06
N GLY A 652 -1.26 2.68 -31.98
CA GLY A 652 -1.33 1.95 -30.72
C GLY A 652 -2.74 1.73 -30.17
N THR A 653 -3.81 2.25 -30.81
CA THR A 653 -5.19 1.90 -30.43
C THR A 653 -5.38 0.39 -30.41
N THR A 654 -5.87 -0.15 -29.29
CA THR A 654 -6.09 -1.59 -29.09
C THR A 654 -7.55 -1.98 -29.25
N ALA A 655 -8.49 -1.05 -29.02
CA ALA A 655 -9.91 -1.29 -29.15
C ALA A 655 -10.70 -0.02 -29.49
N VAL A 656 -11.89 -0.20 -30.04
CA VAL A 656 -12.82 0.87 -30.37
C VAL A 656 -14.22 0.58 -29.83
N ALA A 657 -14.91 1.65 -29.43
CA ALA A 657 -16.28 1.65 -28.98
C ALA A 657 -17.15 2.20 -30.12
N LEU A 658 -18.04 1.35 -30.64
CA LEU A 658 -18.84 1.61 -31.83
C LEU A 658 -20.32 1.39 -31.53
N ASN A 659 -21.19 2.29 -31.98
CA ASN A 659 -22.56 1.92 -32.26
C ASN A 659 -22.61 1.29 -33.66
N VAL A 660 -23.24 0.13 -33.80
CA VAL A 660 -23.30 -0.61 -35.06
C VAL A 660 -24.76 -0.88 -35.40
N ALA A 661 -25.14 -0.66 -36.65
CA ALA A 661 -26.48 -0.94 -37.15
C ALA A 661 -26.47 -1.76 -38.44
N VAL A 662 -27.44 -2.66 -38.55
CA VAL A 662 -27.80 -3.34 -39.80
C VAL A 662 -29.13 -2.79 -40.29
N THR A 663 -29.24 -2.54 -41.60
CA THR A 663 -30.48 -2.06 -42.22
C THR A 663 -30.74 -2.74 -43.57
N ASN A 664 -32.01 -2.75 -43.98
CA ASN A 664 -32.52 -3.45 -45.17
C ASN A 664 -32.04 -4.91 -45.33
N PRO A 665 -32.05 -5.76 -44.26
CA PRO A 665 -31.68 -7.16 -44.42
C PRO A 665 -32.74 -7.91 -45.24
N THR A 666 -32.32 -8.66 -46.26
CA THR A 666 -33.26 -9.47 -47.07
C THR A 666 -33.64 -10.79 -46.40
N VAL A 667 -32.79 -11.31 -45.52
CA VAL A 667 -33.00 -12.52 -44.71
C VAL A 667 -32.47 -12.25 -43.30
N GLY A 668 -33.03 -12.95 -42.30
CA GLY A 668 -32.49 -12.91 -40.94
C GLY A 668 -31.05 -13.43 -40.86
N GLY A 669 -30.32 -12.96 -39.84
CA GLY A 669 -28.93 -13.32 -39.64
C GLY A 669 -28.30 -12.57 -38.48
N HIS A 670 -26.97 -12.54 -38.48
CA HIS A 670 -26.20 -11.86 -37.45
C HIS A 670 -25.00 -11.11 -38.02
N LEU A 671 -24.49 -10.17 -37.23
CA LEU A 671 -23.26 -9.44 -37.52
C LEU A 671 -22.24 -9.71 -36.41
N THR A 672 -21.00 -9.97 -36.82
CA THR A 672 -19.86 -10.18 -35.92
C THR A 672 -18.78 -9.15 -36.22
N ALA A 673 -18.35 -8.40 -35.20
CA ALA A 673 -17.23 -7.48 -35.24
C ALA A 673 -15.99 -8.16 -34.62
N PHE A 674 -14.85 -8.07 -35.30
CA PHE A 674 -13.64 -8.79 -34.90
C PHE A 674 -12.39 -8.12 -35.48
N PRO A 675 -11.21 -8.36 -34.88
CA PRO A 675 -9.96 -7.83 -35.40
C PRO A 675 -9.61 -8.54 -36.73
N PRO A 676 -9.09 -7.81 -37.75
CA PRO A 676 -8.71 -8.42 -39.03
C PRO A 676 -7.54 -9.41 -38.86
N GLY A 677 -7.41 -10.34 -39.82
CA GLY A 677 -6.32 -11.32 -39.87
C GLY A 677 -6.60 -12.65 -39.14
N GLY A 678 -7.67 -12.72 -38.35
CA GLY A 678 -8.14 -13.94 -37.69
C GLY A 678 -9.33 -14.62 -38.36
N ALA A 679 -9.71 -15.80 -37.87
CA ALA A 679 -10.98 -16.43 -38.19
C ALA A 679 -12.15 -15.63 -37.58
N VAL A 680 -13.31 -15.64 -38.25
CA VAL A 680 -14.52 -15.00 -37.72
C VAL A 680 -14.93 -15.73 -36.43
N PRO A 681 -15.05 -15.02 -35.29
CA PRO A 681 -15.50 -15.65 -34.04
C PRO A 681 -16.88 -16.30 -34.17
N GLY A 682 -17.12 -17.38 -33.43
CA GLY A 682 -18.44 -18.02 -33.30
C GLY A 682 -19.45 -17.22 -32.45
N THR A 683 -19.22 -15.91 -32.32
CA THR A 683 -19.99 -14.96 -31.53
C THR A 683 -20.74 -13.99 -32.43
N SER A 684 -21.83 -13.41 -31.94
CA SER A 684 -22.56 -12.36 -32.66
C SER A 684 -22.69 -11.12 -31.80
N ASN A 685 -22.51 -9.95 -32.41
CA ASN A 685 -22.76 -8.67 -31.76
C ASN A 685 -24.21 -8.22 -31.95
N LEU A 686 -24.80 -8.53 -33.12
CA LEU A 686 -26.16 -8.12 -33.46
C LEU A 686 -26.90 -9.28 -34.12
N ASN A 687 -28.18 -9.47 -33.78
CA ASN A 687 -29.07 -10.42 -34.44
C ASN A 687 -30.29 -9.67 -35.00
N PHE A 688 -30.76 -10.03 -36.19
CA PHE A 688 -31.84 -9.33 -36.89
C PHE A 688 -32.65 -10.28 -37.77
N VAL A 689 -33.89 -9.89 -38.08
CA VAL A 689 -34.76 -10.58 -39.06
C VAL A 689 -34.90 -9.75 -40.34
N ALA A 690 -35.49 -10.34 -41.39
CA ALA A 690 -35.72 -9.66 -42.66
C ALA A 690 -36.50 -8.34 -42.46
N GLY A 691 -36.07 -7.28 -43.15
CA GLY A 691 -36.64 -5.93 -43.09
C GLY A 691 -36.36 -5.15 -41.79
N GLN A 692 -35.77 -5.76 -40.77
CA GLN A 692 -35.50 -5.09 -39.49
C GLN A 692 -34.25 -4.21 -39.57
N THR A 693 -34.36 -2.94 -39.18
CA THR A 693 -33.18 -2.16 -38.79
C THR A 693 -32.89 -2.43 -37.32
N ALA A 694 -31.70 -2.94 -37.02
CA ALA A 694 -31.29 -3.33 -35.67
C ALA A 694 -29.93 -2.71 -35.34
N ASN A 695 -29.71 -2.39 -34.07
CA ASN A 695 -28.48 -1.77 -33.58
C ASN A 695 -28.02 -2.39 -32.26
N ASN A 696 -26.72 -2.31 -31.99
CA ASN A 696 -26.12 -2.64 -30.70
C ASN A 696 -24.82 -1.86 -30.52
N MET A 697 -24.45 -1.57 -29.28
CA MET A 697 -23.11 -1.09 -28.95
C MET A 697 -22.11 -2.25 -29.04
N VAL A 698 -20.92 -1.95 -29.54
CA VAL A 698 -19.82 -2.91 -29.74
C VAL A 698 -18.54 -2.29 -29.20
N ILE A 699 -17.88 -2.98 -28.29
CA ILE A 699 -16.48 -2.71 -27.95
C ILE A 699 -15.69 -3.90 -28.47
N ALA A 700 -14.77 -3.65 -29.40
CA ALA A 700 -14.04 -4.70 -30.08
C ALA A 700 -12.56 -4.33 -30.27
N PRO A 701 -11.65 -5.31 -30.22
CA PRO A 701 -10.24 -5.07 -30.48
C PRO A 701 -10.00 -4.71 -31.95
N VAL A 702 -8.94 -3.94 -32.20
CA VAL A 702 -8.48 -3.56 -33.54
C VAL A 702 -7.05 -4.04 -33.76
N VAL A 703 -6.69 -4.28 -35.02
CA VAL A 703 -5.30 -4.57 -35.43
C VAL A 703 -4.93 -3.55 -36.51
N ASP A 704 -3.80 -2.88 -36.34
CA ASP A 704 -3.37 -1.78 -37.21
C ASP A 704 -4.44 -0.70 -37.43
N ARG A 705 -5.21 -0.40 -36.38
CA ARG A 705 -6.36 0.54 -36.39
C ARG A 705 -7.47 0.13 -37.37
N LYS A 706 -7.57 -1.16 -37.69
CA LYS A 706 -8.62 -1.72 -38.54
C LYS A 706 -9.52 -2.64 -37.75
N ILE A 707 -10.80 -2.65 -38.14
CA ILE A 707 -11.83 -3.55 -37.61
C ILE A 707 -12.58 -4.21 -38.77
N SER A 708 -12.91 -5.49 -38.64
CA SER A 708 -13.70 -6.24 -39.61
C SER A 708 -15.10 -6.54 -39.09
N PHE A 709 -16.08 -6.53 -40.00
CA PHE A 709 -17.43 -7.02 -39.78
C PHE A 709 -17.73 -8.18 -40.73
N ALA A 710 -18.35 -9.24 -40.22
CA ALA A 710 -18.82 -10.38 -41.01
C ALA A 710 -20.34 -10.52 -40.87
N TYR A 711 -21.02 -10.68 -42.01
CA TYR A 711 -22.43 -11.01 -42.05
C TYR A 711 -22.62 -12.53 -42.11
N GLY A 712 -23.22 -13.09 -41.06
CA GLY A 712 -23.63 -14.50 -41.01
C GLY A 712 -25.09 -14.65 -41.42
N GLY A 713 -25.33 -14.97 -42.69
CA GLY A 713 -26.65 -15.24 -43.26
C GLY A 713 -26.60 -15.50 -44.77
N SER A 714 -27.73 -15.86 -45.37
CA SER A 714 -27.84 -16.22 -46.79
C SER A 714 -28.34 -15.09 -47.70
N GLY A 715 -28.68 -13.93 -47.13
CA GLY A 715 -29.23 -12.78 -47.87
C GLY A 715 -28.21 -11.68 -48.15
N SER A 716 -28.66 -10.44 -48.07
CA SER A 716 -27.86 -9.22 -48.18
C SER A 716 -28.24 -8.21 -47.11
N VAL A 717 -27.26 -7.45 -46.61
CA VAL A 717 -27.47 -6.45 -45.55
C VAL A 717 -26.64 -5.19 -45.79
N HIS A 718 -27.15 -4.03 -45.37
CA HIS A 718 -26.32 -2.84 -45.20
C HIS A 718 -25.82 -2.74 -43.76
N VAL A 719 -24.56 -2.31 -43.60
CA VAL A 719 -23.90 -2.17 -42.30
C VAL A 719 -23.47 -0.72 -42.13
N LEU A 720 -23.74 -0.21 -40.94
CA LEU A 720 -23.40 1.12 -40.50
C LEU A 720 -22.62 1.01 -39.19
N ALA A 721 -21.58 1.83 -39.02
CA ALA A 721 -20.89 1.96 -37.74
C ALA A 721 -20.52 3.41 -37.44
N GLU A 722 -20.76 3.82 -36.20
CA GLU A 722 -20.37 5.11 -35.64
C GLU A 722 -19.33 4.91 -34.54
N LEU A 723 -18.23 5.64 -34.63
CA LEU A 723 -17.18 5.66 -33.62
C LEU A 723 -17.56 6.60 -32.48
N ASN A 724 -17.75 6.03 -31.28
CA ASN A 724 -18.08 6.75 -30.05
C ASN A 724 -16.84 7.00 -29.17
N GLY A 725 -15.80 6.19 -29.32
CA GLY A 725 -14.54 6.33 -28.60
C GLY A 725 -13.54 5.23 -28.91
N TYR A 726 -12.33 5.35 -28.37
CA TYR A 726 -11.24 4.38 -28.59
C TYR A 726 -10.35 4.23 -27.36
N PHE A 727 -9.62 3.12 -27.28
CA PHE A 727 -8.67 2.79 -26.23
C PHE A 727 -7.25 2.79 -26.81
N ALA A 728 -6.40 3.71 -26.38
CA ALA A 728 -5.06 3.91 -26.93
C ALA A 728 -4.05 4.33 -25.85
N PRO A 729 -2.73 4.13 -26.09
CA PRO A 729 -1.68 4.64 -25.22
C PRO A 729 -1.76 6.15 -25.06
N GLY A 730 -1.40 6.63 -23.88
CA GLY A 730 -1.50 8.03 -23.50
C GLY A 730 -2.36 8.21 -22.27
N VAL A 731 -2.61 9.47 -21.93
CA VAL A 731 -3.40 9.83 -20.76
C VAL A 731 -4.87 9.81 -21.17
N ALA A 732 -5.64 8.83 -20.69
CA ALA A 732 -7.03 8.58 -21.08
C ALA A 732 -7.88 8.13 -19.89
N ASP A 733 -9.20 8.25 -20.01
CA ASP A 733 -10.14 8.14 -18.90
C ASP A 733 -10.28 6.70 -18.39
N THR A 734 -10.37 6.52 -17.08
CA THR A 734 -10.52 5.19 -16.45
C THR A 734 -11.94 4.94 -15.98
N TYR A 735 -12.41 3.69 -16.02
CA TYR A 735 -13.80 3.34 -15.75
C TYR A 735 -14.06 3.00 -14.28
N VAL A 736 -15.05 3.65 -13.67
CA VAL A 736 -15.56 3.34 -12.34
C VAL A 736 -16.89 2.61 -12.49
N PRO A 737 -16.95 1.31 -12.18
CA PRO A 737 -18.21 0.57 -12.20
C PRO A 737 -19.08 0.99 -11.02
N VAL A 738 -20.40 1.03 -11.23
CA VAL A 738 -21.38 1.18 -10.14
C VAL A 738 -22.42 0.07 -10.22
N SER A 739 -23.08 -0.21 -9.09
CA SER A 739 -24.26 -1.06 -9.07
C SER A 739 -25.34 -0.47 -10.00
N PRO A 740 -25.96 -1.27 -10.89
CA PRO A 740 -26.93 -0.76 -11.84
C PRO A 740 -28.07 0.00 -11.16
N ARG A 741 -28.26 1.27 -11.49
CA ARG A 741 -29.30 2.12 -10.88
C ARG A 741 -29.99 3.01 -11.89
N ARG A 742 -31.28 3.28 -11.67
CA ARG A 742 -32.06 4.15 -12.54
C ARG A 742 -31.79 5.62 -12.23
N ILE A 743 -31.35 6.37 -13.24
CA ILE A 743 -31.11 7.82 -13.13
C ILE A 743 -32.18 8.64 -13.87
N LYS A 744 -32.94 8.01 -14.78
CA LYS A 744 -34.08 8.65 -15.45
C LYS A 744 -35.19 7.64 -15.74
N ASP A 745 -36.43 8.04 -15.45
CA ASP A 745 -37.64 7.34 -15.88
C ASP A 745 -38.68 8.37 -16.34
N THR A 746 -38.91 8.45 -17.65
CA THR A 746 -39.87 9.41 -18.19
C THR A 746 -41.33 8.96 -18.05
N ARG A 747 -41.60 7.74 -17.55
CA ARG A 747 -42.97 7.22 -17.37
C ARG A 747 -43.62 7.73 -16.09
N THR A 748 -42.81 7.99 -15.06
CA THR A 748 -43.31 8.32 -13.72
C THR A 748 -43.45 9.83 -13.50
N ASN A 749 -42.59 10.64 -14.12
CA ASN A 749 -42.45 12.06 -13.78
C ASN A 749 -42.26 13.00 -15.00
N SER A 750 -42.67 12.61 -16.23
CA SER A 750 -42.61 13.50 -17.42
C SER A 750 -43.64 13.12 -18.49
N THR A 751 -43.92 14.02 -19.44
CA THR A 751 -44.84 13.80 -20.56
C THR A 751 -44.26 12.96 -21.71
N GLY A 752 -43.10 12.32 -21.52
CA GLY A 752 -42.36 11.61 -22.58
C GLY A 752 -41.66 12.58 -23.54
N ILE A 753 -40.87 12.04 -24.47
CA ILE A 753 -40.18 12.82 -25.49
C ILE A 753 -41.06 12.89 -26.74
N GLY A 754 -41.60 14.06 -27.05
CA GLY A 754 -42.44 14.28 -28.24
C GLY A 754 -41.68 14.18 -29.56
N PRO A 755 -42.39 14.26 -30.71
CA PRO A 755 -41.77 14.21 -32.03
C PRO A 755 -40.75 15.33 -32.25
N GLY A 756 -39.53 14.96 -32.64
CA GLY A 756 -38.45 15.92 -32.87
C GLY A 756 -37.95 16.65 -31.62
N GLN A 757 -38.36 16.22 -30.42
CA GLN A 757 -37.95 16.83 -29.15
C GLN A 757 -36.73 16.13 -28.56
N THR A 758 -36.11 16.80 -27.60
CA THR A 758 -35.00 16.28 -26.79
C THR A 758 -35.35 16.25 -25.32
N ILE A 759 -34.66 15.40 -24.57
CA ILE A 759 -34.58 15.49 -23.12
C ILE A 759 -33.11 15.47 -22.69
N GLU A 760 -32.78 16.34 -21.76
CA GLU A 760 -31.49 16.32 -21.07
C GLU A 760 -31.57 15.38 -19.86
N VAL A 761 -30.53 14.57 -19.70
CA VAL A 761 -30.38 13.62 -18.60
C VAL A 761 -29.16 14.02 -17.78
N ALA A 762 -29.42 14.52 -16.57
CA ALA A 762 -28.39 14.79 -15.58
C ALA A 762 -27.84 13.48 -15.02
N VAL A 763 -26.53 13.41 -14.86
CA VAL A 763 -25.82 12.30 -14.22
C VAL A 763 -25.55 12.66 -12.77
N PRO A 764 -25.83 11.77 -11.81
CA PRO A 764 -25.49 12.01 -10.41
C PRO A 764 -23.99 12.27 -10.23
N ASP A 765 -23.64 13.14 -9.30
CA ASP A 765 -22.25 13.36 -8.91
C ASP A 765 -21.76 12.19 -8.04
N ASP A 766 -21.22 11.16 -8.69
CA ASP A 766 -20.59 10.02 -8.04
C ASP A 766 -19.14 10.30 -7.59
N CYS A 767 -18.58 11.45 -7.95
CA CYS A 767 -17.25 11.83 -7.51
C CYS A 767 -17.24 12.20 -6.02
N GLN A 768 -18.32 12.79 -5.50
CA GLN A 768 -18.55 13.03 -4.06
C GLN A 768 -17.30 13.58 -3.34
N ASP A 769 -16.83 14.76 -3.75
CA ASP A 769 -15.62 15.45 -3.25
C ASP A 769 -14.27 14.72 -3.44
N ARG A 770 -14.23 13.53 -4.06
CA ARG A 770 -13.01 12.69 -4.21
C ARG A 770 -12.12 13.05 -5.40
N GLU A 771 -11.98 14.35 -5.70
CA GLU A 771 -11.14 14.89 -6.79
C GLU A 771 -11.21 14.08 -8.09
N CYS A 772 -12.41 13.90 -8.65
CA CYS A 772 -12.58 13.37 -10.00
C CYS A 772 -13.49 14.24 -10.86
N GLY A 773 -13.27 14.17 -12.18
CA GLY A 773 -14.15 14.75 -13.18
C GLY A 773 -14.73 13.64 -14.04
N ALA A 774 -16.05 13.44 -13.98
CA ALA A 774 -16.71 12.46 -14.83
C ALA A 774 -16.70 12.93 -16.30
N THR A 775 -16.18 12.11 -17.21
CA THR A 775 -15.99 12.46 -18.62
C THR A 775 -16.94 11.73 -19.55
N ALA A 776 -17.41 10.54 -19.19
CA ALA A 776 -18.37 9.77 -19.95
C ALA A 776 -19.23 8.88 -19.05
N LEU A 777 -20.45 8.58 -19.49
CA LEU A 777 -21.37 7.66 -18.83
C LEU A 777 -21.46 6.34 -19.61
N VAL A 778 -21.53 5.23 -18.89
CA VAL A 778 -21.99 3.94 -19.41
C VAL A 778 -23.35 3.64 -18.83
N ALA A 779 -24.38 3.55 -19.68
CA ALA A 779 -25.75 3.34 -19.25
C ALA A 779 -26.52 2.44 -20.21
N ASN A 780 -27.48 1.70 -19.70
CA ASN A 780 -28.49 1.04 -20.50
C ASN A 780 -29.63 2.03 -20.78
N LEU A 781 -29.88 2.34 -22.05
CA LEU A 781 -30.98 3.19 -22.48
C LEU A 781 -32.10 2.31 -23.02
N THR A 782 -33.30 2.42 -22.43
CA THR A 782 -34.49 1.68 -22.86
C THR A 782 -35.53 2.64 -23.40
N VAL A 783 -36.02 2.41 -24.62
CA VAL A 783 -37.21 3.08 -25.16
C VAL A 783 -38.44 2.20 -24.94
N THR A 784 -39.57 2.81 -24.60
CA THR A 784 -40.84 2.11 -24.39
C THR A 784 -42.03 3.03 -24.67
N GLY A 785 -43.23 2.46 -24.81
CA GLY A 785 -44.45 3.21 -25.09
C GLY A 785 -44.41 3.99 -26.42
N ALA A 786 -43.60 3.56 -27.38
CA ALA A 786 -43.39 4.29 -28.62
C ALA A 786 -44.67 4.33 -29.48
N GLN A 787 -45.20 5.53 -29.74
CA GLN A 787 -46.46 5.68 -30.47
C GLN A 787 -46.31 5.55 -31.99
N SER A 788 -45.10 5.73 -32.51
CA SER A 788 -44.73 5.55 -33.91
C SER A 788 -43.33 4.94 -33.99
N ALA A 789 -42.99 4.33 -35.13
CA ALA A 789 -41.63 3.85 -35.38
C ALA A 789 -40.65 5.02 -35.53
N GLY A 790 -39.40 4.81 -35.17
CA GLY A 790 -38.34 5.81 -35.30
C GLY A 790 -37.04 5.37 -34.61
N TYR A 791 -36.22 6.35 -34.25
CA TYR A 791 -34.98 6.09 -33.53
C TYR A 791 -34.67 7.16 -32.48
N LEU A 792 -33.80 6.78 -31.53
CA LEU A 792 -33.18 7.69 -30.58
C LEU A 792 -31.76 8.03 -31.01
N THR A 793 -31.35 9.28 -30.75
CA THR A 793 -29.96 9.74 -30.86
C THR A 793 -29.49 10.20 -29.49
N VAL A 794 -28.27 9.84 -29.10
CA VAL A 794 -27.66 10.16 -27.80
C VAL A 794 -26.33 10.88 -28.04
N TYR A 795 -26.10 11.99 -27.34
CA TYR A 795 -24.90 12.82 -27.51
C TYR A 795 -24.65 13.69 -26.27
N PRO A 796 -23.40 14.16 -26.04
CA PRO A 796 -23.10 15.07 -24.94
C PRO A 796 -23.94 16.36 -25.05
N SER A 797 -24.43 16.86 -23.93
CA SER A 797 -25.23 18.10 -23.93
C SER A 797 -24.43 19.29 -24.44
N GLY A 798 -25.09 20.25 -25.09
CA GLY A 798 -24.43 21.41 -25.70
C GLY A 798 -23.64 21.11 -26.98
N GLN A 799 -23.52 19.84 -27.41
CA GLN A 799 -22.87 19.48 -28.67
C GLN A 799 -23.89 19.38 -29.83
N PRO A 800 -23.45 19.57 -31.09
CA PRO A 800 -24.32 19.34 -32.25
C PRO A 800 -24.85 17.91 -32.29
N ARG A 801 -26.15 17.75 -32.58
CA ARG A 801 -26.79 16.44 -32.71
C ARG A 801 -26.14 15.65 -33.86
N PRO A 802 -25.60 14.45 -33.61
CA PRO A 802 -25.06 13.60 -34.66
C PRO A 802 -26.19 12.97 -35.50
N THR A 803 -25.87 12.46 -36.68
CA THR A 803 -26.83 11.73 -37.54
C THR A 803 -26.97 10.25 -37.16
N ALA A 804 -26.35 9.84 -36.06
CA ALA A 804 -26.30 8.46 -35.58
C ALA A 804 -27.61 8.04 -34.89
N SER A 805 -28.10 6.84 -35.21
CA SER A 805 -29.22 6.21 -34.48
C SER A 805 -28.66 5.24 -33.44
N VAL A 806 -28.90 5.50 -32.17
CA VAL A 806 -28.44 4.66 -31.05
C VAL A 806 -29.46 3.59 -30.68
N ILE A 807 -30.76 3.79 -30.94
CA ILE A 807 -31.81 2.77 -30.78
C ILE A 807 -32.84 2.95 -31.89
N ASN A 808 -33.09 1.93 -32.70
CA ASN A 808 -34.17 1.87 -33.67
C ASN A 808 -35.32 1.04 -33.11
N PHE A 809 -36.55 1.53 -33.24
CA PHE A 809 -37.73 0.91 -32.64
C PHE A 809 -38.96 1.03 -33.53
N GLY A 810 -39.83 0.02 -33.45
CA GLY A 810 -41.18 0.03 -33.99
C GLY A 810 -42.21 0.60 -33.01
N LYS A 811 -43.44 0.80 -33.49
CA LYS A 811 -44.58 1.17 -32.64
C LYS A 811 -44.80 0.11 -31.55
N ASN A 812 -45.02 0.56 -30.32
CA ASN A 812 -45.21 -0.23 -29.10
C ASN A 812 -44.04 -1.16 -28.74
N GLN A 813 -42.87 -1.01 -29.37
CA GLN A 813 -41.70 -1.81 -29.03
C GLN A 813 -41.03 -1.28 -27.76
N THR A 814 -40.66 -2.19 -26.87
CA THR A 814 -39.72 -1.91 -25.77
C THR A 814 -38.38 -2.55 -26.12
N ILE A 815 -37.34 -1.75 -26.24
CA ILE A 815 -36.00 -2.22 -26.61
C ILE A 815 -34.94 -1.40 -25.87
N ALA A 816 -33.85 -2.06 -25.50
CA ALA A 816 -32.74 -1.46 -24.80
C ALA A 816 -31.45 -1.58 -25.61
N ASN A 817 -30.54 -0.61 -25.45
CA ASN A 817 -29.18 -0.67 -25.94
C ASN A 817 -28.25 0.00 -24.92
N LEU A 818 -27.07 -0.58 -24.69
CA LEU A 818 -26.03 0.10 -23.93
C LEU A 818 -25.51 1.31 -24.70
N VAL A 819 -25.18 2.37 -23.99
CA VAL A 819 -24.57 3.57 -24.55
C VAL A 819 -23.33 3.92 -23.75
N THR A 820 -22.29 4.33 -24.47
CA THR A 820 -21.16 5.08 -23.90
C THR A 820 -21.19 6.46 -24.50
N VAL A 821 -21.43 7.48 -23.67
CA VAL A 821 -21.62 8.86 -24.11
C VAL A 821 -20.76 9.79 -23.28
N GLY A 822 -20.03 10.68 -23.95
CA GLY A 822 -19.31 11.77 -23.26
C GLY A 822 -20.25 12.69 -22.49
N LEU A 823 -19.76 13.30 -21.44
CA LEU A 823 -20.51 14.22 -20.61
C LEU A 823 -20.04 15.66 -20.83
N HIS A 824 -21.00 16.58 -20.76
CA HIS A 824 -20.73 18.01 -20.69
C HIS A 824 -21.57 18.56 -19.53
N SER A 825 -20.94 19.24 -18.57
CA SER A 825 -21.61 19.71 -17.35
C SER A 825 -22.41 18.61 -16.62
N ASN A 826 -21.83 17.39 -16.53
CA ASN A 826 -22.46 16.20 -15.95
C ASN A 826 -23.82 15.81 -16.57
N SER A 827 -24.05 16.09 -17.86
CA SER A 827 -25.27 15.67 -18.53
C SER A 827 -25.04 15.19 -19.98
N PHE A 828 -26.06 14.51 -20.51
CA PHE A 828 -26.15 14.15 -21.92
C PHE A 828 -27.59 14.33 -22.44
N THR A 829 -27.75 14.38 -23.76
CA THR A 829 -29.05 14.63 -24.42
C THR A 829 -29.53 13.41 -25.19
N VAL A 830 -30.84 13.14 -25.12
CA VAL A 830 -31.55 12.12 -25.90
C VAL A 830 -32.56 12.79 -26.82
N PHE A 831 -32.50 12.50 -28.12
CA PHE A 831 -33.40 13.02 -29.16
C PHE A 831 -34.35 11.92 -29.67
N ASN A 832 -35.62 12.25 -29.89
CA ASN A 832 -36.61 11.36 -30.51
C ASN A 832 -36.89 11.76 -31.97
N SER A 833 -36.62 10.84 -32.91
CA SER A 833 -36.88 11.06 -34.34
C SER A 833 -38.29 10.67 -34.78
N SER A 834 -39.04 9.94 -33.96
CA SER A 834 -40.32 9.36 -34.37
C SER A 834 -41.41 10.42 -34.50
N ALA A 835 -42.45 10.12 -35.27
CA ALA A 835 -43.63 10.97 -35.41
C ALA A 835 -44.58 10.93 -34.20
N GLY A 836 -44.23 10.19 -33.14
CA GLY A 836 -45.04 10.06 -31.93
C GLY A 836 -44.22 10.23 -30.65
N THR A 837 -44.89 10.29 -29.50
CA THR A 837 -44.20 10.37 -28.21
C THR A 837 -43.58 9.02 -27.86
N VAL A 838 -42.43 9.06 -27.20
CA VAL A 838 -41.75 7.89 -26.60
C VAL A 838 -41.42 8.13 -25.14
N HIS A 839 -41.33 7.06 -24.36
CA HIS A 839 -40.72 7.10 -23.03
C HIS A 839 -39.33 6.47 -23.09
N VAL A 840 -38.40 7.07 -22.35
CA VAL A 840 -37.07 6.53 -22.08
C VAL A 840 -36.86 6.23 -20.60
N VAL A 841 -36.07 5.20 -20.35
CA VAL A 841 -35.52 4.81 -19.05
C VAL A 841 -34.01 4.73 -19.19
N VAL A 842 -33.27 5.31 -18.25
CA VAL A 842 -31.80 5.31 -18.23
C VAL A 842 -31.34 4.66 -16.95
N ASP A 843 -30.67 3.52 -17.07
CA ASP A 843 -30.07 2.79 -15.96
C ASP A 843 -28.54 2.85 -16.08
N GLN A 844 -27.88 3.54 -15.16
CA GLN A 844 -26.42 3.71 -15.13
C GLN A 844 -25.71 2.42 -14.70
N ALA A 845 -24.64 2.05 -15.40
CA ALA A 845 -23.76 0.92 -15.07
C ALA A 845 -22.38 1.37 -14.55
N GLY A 846 -21.97 2.60 -14.86
CA GLY A 846 -20.72 3.19 -14.41
C GLY A 846 -20.41 4.46 -15.19
N PHE A 847 -19.25 5.04 -14.92
CA PHE A 847 -18.79 6.27 -15.56
C PHE A 847 -17.28 6.27 -15.70
N TYR A 848 -16.77 7.08 -16.61
CA TYR A 848 -15.36 7.32 -16.80
C TYR A 848 -14.95 8.57 -16.04
N ILE A 849 -13.76 8.53 -15.43
CA ILE A 849 -13.14 9.67 -14.79
C ILE A 849 -11.92 10.13 -15.56
N ALA A 850 -11.77 11.45 -15.63
CA ALA A 850 -10.62 12.11 -16.21
C ALA A 850 -9.33 11.57 -15.58
N PRO A 851 -8.23 11.51 -16.33
CA PRO A 851 -6.91 11.15 -15.82
C PRO A 851 -6.46 12.06 -14.66
N PRO A 852 -5.46 11.65 -13.85
CA PRO A 852 -4.85 12.54 -12.86
C PRO A 852 -4.30 13.82 -13.50
N ALA A 853 -4.60 14.95 -12.85
CA ALA A 853 -4.20 16.31 -13.24
C ALA A 853 -2.69 16.47 -13.36
#